data_AF-A0A0T6B1L6-F1
#
_entry.id   AF-A0A0T6B1L6-F1
#
_cell.length_a   1.000
_cell.length_b   1.000
_cell.length_c   1.000
_cell.angle_alpha   90.00
_cell.angle_beta   90.00
_cell.angle_gamma   90.00
#
_symmetry.space_group_name_H-M   'P 1'
#
loop_
_entity.id
_entity.type
_entity.pdbx_description
1 polymer ?
#
loop_
_entity_poly.entity_id
_entity_poly.type
_entity_poly.pdbx_seq_one_letter_code
_entity_poly.pdbx_strand_id
1 'polypeptide(L)'
;SKLQKLISSSEDAKKIEVDLMQCQDLLKNAESKNSELIAELNLMQAKYIDLENNHLELINENTQTRTELAASEKESATQKNTIASLKRDIQGICEEMTKLYSNIELEKGKSMELQGEILKFKQESQNTEEIDSMRNKIHDLEISFLEKDQEQHRLRKEHKEELLLKASEFEVLQKEFSLLQDVSIKHQNENCQLQEEKRAFQKEIDSLKEQINSKNNEIKAGHEKQMILDETNEDLKQKNEKVATLIKEIEEFKKKHSNLIKTNEDLQRKLKHLEEEQIKLKETNENALQKKIEKIKELEKHLQQFQKKSDETNDELQEKIEKIAYLDEEKASLNAKIVDLLKKNEILEGENVKTKESLQNLLKNNSNFTEELSKYSEENVKLKNEVKNYSTAINDLQNELKKIQKEKLNVEEELNTKESEKDRLSKTIEDLKQYEIKYQGILDENHNLKEQISKIEELKLKLNSLKELENDFRSISKEKESMLKDLENLEKQKNEIFNDNKKLKQEILDLKVLNEKLKDFEEENHKLVENITELQSRINFTISDNQNLNGELSKYHQIELRYNDLSREALELQNKCQQLSDENLDLIERNQQLTGDYKQILHENERSSNEYAELKLNFEQVQGDLGNFDGLKREYETQIENLKLELAKNKEELSRIQGEKSSLEKLQSSTLETSETQTSSLKNKIKQLQDEKSDYESLFNEYKQMKTDINNITQLYDKCLKDKKEIEGQLHELERHYSEMLHEKQLLKDEIQELKISPLNLTNKSNKLDNLEVLKAEKKYNINEENYLKEIESLRDKLEQYKSIDKANRASIEFYENELQKLKVKNEKLTRKLDDTLVTLPVLSGNHDLGDSQAKLEYLRNILFNYMIGRESLVLAKVITAVCKFSKDQTELIMQKEQQRQTLLGQLFGS
;
A
#
# COMPACT_ATOMS: atom_id res chain seq x y z
N SER A 1 69.78 -93.49 -41.63
CA SER A 1 70.59 -94.71 -41.39
C SER A 1 71.55 -95.08 -42.54
N LYS A 2 71.15 -95.18 -43.83
CA LYS A 2 72.13 -95.28 -44.95
C LYS A 2 72.64 -93.93 -45.49
N LEU A 3 71.91 -92.82 -45.30
CA LEU A 3 72.36 -91.46 -45.64
C LEU A 3 73.39 -90.86 -44.64
N GLN A 4 73.37 -91.28 -43.38
CA GLN A 4 74.28 -90.77 -42.33
C GLN A 4 75.75 -91.22 -42.50
N LYS A 5 76.01 -92.25 -43.32
CA LYS A 5 77.37 -92.75 -43.62
C LYS A 5 78.01 -92.12 -44.87
N LEU A 6 77.26 -91.35 -45.66
CA LEU A 6 77.79 -90.59 -46.81
C LEU A 6 78.08 -89.12 -46.47
N ILE A 7 77.48 -88.61 -45.40
CA ILE A 7 77.65 -87.22 -44.92
C ILE A 7 78.94 -87.04 -44.07
N SER A 8 79.53 -88.14 -43.59
CA SER A 8 80.68 -88.10 -42.66
C SER A 8 82.07 -87.94 -43.32
N SER A 9 82.17 -87.93 -44.66
CA SER A 9 83.47 -87.87 -45.37
C SER A 9 83.53 -86.92 -46.57
N SER A 10 82.56 -86.02 -46.74
CA SER A 10 82.59 -84.99 -47.79
C SER A 10 82.48 -83.62 -47.14
N GLU A 11 83.52 -82.80 -47.33
CA GLU A 11 83.60 -81.41 -46.86
C GLU A 11 82.40 -80.58 -47.37
N ASP A 12 81.88 -80.93 -48.55
CA ASP A 12 80.67 -80.33 -49.13
C ASP A 12 79.41 -80.62 -48.32
N ALA A 13 79.29 -81.79 -47.69
CA ALA A 13 78.10 -82.14 -46.90
C ALA A 13 78.02 -81.34 -45.59
N LYS A 14 79.16 -81.06 -44.94
CA LYS A 14 79.21 -80.17 -43.77
C LYS A 14 78.96 -78.71 -44.16
N LYS A 15 79.42 -78.28 -45.33
CA LYS A 15 79.13 -76.95 -45.86
C LYS A 15 77.63 -76.77 -46.12
N ILE A 16 76.98 -77.76 -46.75
CA ILE A 16 75.53 -77.77 -46.95
C ILE A 16 74.77 -77.74 -45.62
N GLU A 17 75.25 -78.42 -44.58
CA GLU A 17 74.63 -78.39 -43.24
C GLU A 17 74.74 -77.01 -42.57
N VAL A 18 75.88 -76.34 -42.69
CA VAL A 18 76.08 -74.96 -42.20
C VAL A 18 75.21 -73.98 -42.99
N ASP A 19 75.16 -74.10 -44.31
CA ASP A 19 74.32 -73.25 -45.16
C ASP A 19 72.82 -73.46 -44.84
N LEU A 20 72.40 -74.71 -44.57
CA LEU A 20 71.05 -75.03 -44.12
C LEU A 20 70.72 -74.40 -42.76
N MET A 21 71.64 -74.47 -41.77
CA MET A 21 71.45 -73.79 -40.48
C MET A 21 71.35 -72.27 -40.64
N GLN A 22 72.20 -71.66 -41.47
CA GLN A 22 72.12 -70.23 -41.76
C GLN A 22 70.80 -69.86 -42.44
N CYS A 23 70.33 -70.66 -43.40
CA CYS A 23 69.00 -70.47 -43.99
C CYS A 23 67.87 -70.62 -42.97
N GLN A 24 68.01 -71.54 -42.00
CA GLN A 24 67.03 -71.74 -40.95
C GLN A 24 66.98 -70.56 -39.97
N ASP A 25 68.13 -70.01 -39.59
CA ASP A 25 68.22 -68.80 -38.75
C ASP A 25 67.67 -67.56 -39.47
N LEU A 26 67.96 -67.42 -40.77
CA LEU A 26 67.39 -66.36 -41.60
C LEU A 26 65.88 -66.50 -41.74
N LEU A 27 65.36 -67.71 -41.91
CA LEU A 27 63.92 -67.98 -41.96
C LEU A 27 63.25 -67.61 -40.64
N LYS A 28 63.85 -68.00 -39.51
CA LYS A 28 63.34 -67.72 -38.16
C LYS A 28 63.34 -66.22 -37.85
N ASN A 29 64.38 -65.50 -38.28
CA ASN A 29 64.43 -64.03 -38.21
C ASN A 29 63.37 -63.38 -39.09
N ALA A 30 63.15 -63.89 -40.31
CA ALA A 30 62.12 -63.39 -41.21
C ALA A 30 60.70 -63.62 -40.63
N GLU A 31 60.44 -64.78 -40.01
CA GLU A 31 59.18 -65.09 -39.34
C GLU A 31 58.93 -64.19 -38.12
N SER A 32 59.97 -63.94 -37.31
CA SER A 32 59.89 -62.99 -36.19
C SER A 32 59.55 -61.58 -36.68
N LYS A 33 60.25 -61.12 -37.72
CA LYS A 33 60.04 -59.78 -38.28
C LYS A 33 58.69 -59.63 -38.97
N ASN A 34 58.19 -60.68 -39.62
CA ASN A 34 56.84 -60.70 -40.17
C ASN A 34 55.78 -60.65 -39.06
N SER A 35 56.02 -61.33 -37.94
CA SER A 35 55.12 -61.29 -36.77
C SER A 35 55.08 -59.89 -36.13
N GLU A 36 56.23 -59.22 -36.01
CA GLU A 36 56.33 -57.83 -35.57
C GLU A 36 55.57 -56.87 -36.51
N LEU A 37 55.75 -57.00 -37.83
CA LEU A 37 55.05 -56.17 -38.80
C LEU A 37 53.53 -56.39 -38.78
N ILE A 38 53.06 -57.62 -38.57
CA ILE A 38 51.63 -57.90 -38.41
C ILE A 38 51.09 -57.25 -37.13
N ALA A 39 51.86 -57.30 -36.03
CA ALA A 39 51.47 -56.64 -34.78
C ALA A 39 51.41 -55.11 -34.93
N GLU A 40 52.39 -54.49 -35.59
CA GLU A 40 52.40 -53.06 -35.89
C GLU A 40 51.23 -52.66 -36.81
N LEU A 41 50.94 -53.46 -37.84
CA LEU A 41 49.82 -53.21 -38.75
C LEU A 41 48.48 -53.25 -38.00
N ASN A 42 48.28 -54.25 -37.15
CA ASN A 42 47.07 -54.38 -36.33
C ASN A 42 46.92 -53.21 -35.35
N LEU A 43 48.02 -52.76 -34.73
CA LEU A 43 48.03 -51.60 -33.85
C LEU A 43 47.68 -50.31 -34.62
N MET A 44 48.19 -50.16 -35.84
CA MET A 44 47.90 -49.00 -36.69
C MET A 44 46.44 -49.01 -37.17
N GLN A 45 45.89 -50.18 -37.51
CA GLN A 45 44.47 -50.34 -37.84
C GLN A 45 43.56 -50.00 -36.67
N ALA A 46 43.89 -50.44 -35.45
CA ALA A 46 43.13 -50.09 -34.25
C ALA A 46 43.13 -48.56 -34.01
N LYS A 47 44.30 -47.91 -34.10
CA LYS A 47 44.42 -46.45 -33.99
C LYS A 47 43.62 -45.70 -35.06
N TYR A 48 43.56 -46.24 -36.28
CA TYR A 48 42.78 -45.64 -37.36
C TYR A 48 41.27 -45.72 -37.08
N ILE A 49 40.79 -46.87 -36.58
CA ILE A 49 39.39 -47.05 -36.18
C ILE A 49 39.01 -46.09 -35.04
N ASP A 50 39.87 -45.95 -34.02
CA ASP A 50 39.64 -45.01 -32.92
C ASP A 50 39.57 -43.55 -33.42
N LEU A 51 40.44 -43.17 -34.36
CA LEU A 51 40.42 -41.85 -34.97
C LEU A 51 39.15 -41.61 -35.81
N GLU A 52 38.71 -42.61 -36.58
CA GLU A 52 37.47 -42.55 -37.36
C GLU A 52 36.25 -42.38 -36.44
N ASN A 53 36.20 -43.10 -35.32
CA ASN A 53 35.14 -42.96 -34.33
C ASN A 53 35.12 -41.55 -33.71
N ASN A 54 36.27 -41.01 -33.30
CA ASN A 54 36.37 -39.65 -32.79
C ASN A 54 35.92 -38.61 -33.83
N HIS A 55 36.26 -38.81 -35.10
CA HIS A 55 35.81 -37.92 -36.18
C HIS A 55 34.29 -37.97 -36.37
N LEU A 56 33.68 -39.16 -36.28
CA LEU A 56 32.22 -39.30 -36.35
C LEU A 56 31.51 -38.65 -35.15
N GLU A 57 32.07 -38.77 -33.96
CA GLU A 57 31.54 -38.11 -32.76
C GLU A 57 31.58 -36.59 -32.89
N LEU A 58 32.71 -36.02 -33.34
CA LEU A 58 32.84 -34.59 -33.63
C LEU A 58 31.88 -34.12 -34.73
N ILE A 59 31.63 -34.94 -35.77
CA ILE A 59 30.64 -34.62 -36.81
C ILE A 59 29.23 -34.57 -36.21
N ASN A 60 28.89 -35.51 -35.34
CA ASN A 60 27.58 -35.55 -34.67
C ASN A 60 27.39 -34.35 -33.75
N GLU A 61 28.39 -34.03 -32.92
CA GLU A 61 28.37 -32.84 -32.05
C GLU A 61 28.18 -31.57 -32.87
N ASN A 62 28.96 -31.38 -33.93
CA ASN A 62 28.87 -30.19 -34.78
C ASN A 62 27.52 -30.10 -35.51
N THR A 63 26.94 -31.25 -35.89
CA THR A 63 25.60 -31.31 -36.46
C THR A 63 24.54 -30.91 -35.44
N GLN A 64 24.67 -31.37 -34.18
CA GLN A 64 23.79 -31.00 -33.09
C GLN A 64 23.88 -29.48 -32.79
N THR A 65 25.10 -28.93 -32.69
CA THR A 65 25.29 -27.49 -32.45
C THR A 65 24.67 -26.64 -33.56
N ARG A 66 24.75 -27.10 -34.82
CA ARG A 66 24.11 -26.41 -35.96
C ARG A 66 22.59 -26.43 -35.87
N THR A 67 21.98 -27.54 -35.43
CA THR A 67 20.54 -27.61 -35.20
C THR A 67 20.09 -26.71 -34.06
N GLU A 68 20.85 -26.65 -32.96
CA GLU A 68 20.58 -25.76 -31.83
C GLU A 68 20.71 -24.29 -32.23
N LEU A 69 21.74 -23.94 -33.03
CA LEU A 69 21.91 -22.60 -33.57
C LEU A 69 20.73 -22.20 -34.47
N ALA A 70 20.30 -23.07 -35.38
CA ALA A 70 19.15 -22.81 -36.24
C ALA A 70 17.84 -22.64 -35.45
N ALA A 71 17.67 -23.38 -34.34
CA ALA A 71 16.52 -23.20 -33.45
C ALA A 71 16.56 -21.83 -32.73
N SER A 72 17.73 -21.43 -32.23
CA SER A 72 17.96 -20.13 -31.59
C SER A 72 17.74 -18.96 -32.56
N GLU A 73 18.22 -19.07 -33.81
CA GLU A 73 17.97 -18.07 -34.86
C GLU A 73 16.46 -17.91 -35.17
N LYS A 74 15.72 -19.02 -35.19
CA LYS A 74 14.27 -19.00 -35.39
C LYS A 74 13.56 -18.33 -34.21
N GLU A 75 13.99 -18.61 -32.98
CA GLU A 75 13.44 -17.98 -31.77
C GLU A 75 13.73 -16.47 -31.75
N SER A 76 14.96 -16.06 -32.06
CA SER A 76 15.35 -14.66 -32.20
C SER A 76 14.50 -13.92 -33.25
N ALA A 77 14.23 -14.55 -34.39
CA ALA A 77 13.34 -13.99 -35.41
C ALA A 77 11.90 -13.82 -34.89
N THR A 78 11.38 -14.77 -34.10
CA THR A 78 10.05 -14.63 -33.48
C THR A 78 10.02 -13.50 -32.45
N GLN A 79 11.03 -13.39 -31.59
CA GLN A 79 11.15 -12.31 -30.60
C GLN A 79 11.22 -10.94 -31.28
N LYS A 80 11.97 -10.82 -32.37
CA LYS A 80 12.07 -9.57 -33.16
C LYS A 80 10.71 -9.14 -33.74
N ASN A 81 9.89 -10.09 -34.18
CA ASN A 81 8.54 -9.81 -34.65
C ASN A 81 7.62 -9.37 -33.50
N THR A 82 7.73 -9.99 -32.33
CA THR A 82 6.96 -9.60 -31.14
C THR A 82 7.34 -8.18 -30.68
N ILE A 83 8.63 -7.85 -30.63
CA ILE A 83 9.12 -6.50 -30.32
C ILE A 83 8.58 -5.47 -31.33
N ALA A 84 8.56 -5.80 -32.61
CA ALA A 84 8.02 -4.92 -33.64
C ALA A 84 6.50 -4.71 -33.51
N SER A 85 5.75 -5.69 -32.97
CA SER A 85 4.33 -5.54 -32.64
C SER A 85 4.16 -4.62 -31.44
N LEU A 86 4.85 -4.91 -30.33
CA LEU A 86 4.77 -4.11 -29.11
C LEU A 86 5.15 -2.64 -29.35
N LYS A 87 6.14 -2.39 -30.21
CA LYS A 87 6.52 -1.02 -30.59
C LYS A 87 5.40 -0.26 -31.30
N ARG A 88 4.61 -0.95 -32.14
CA ARG A 88 3.41 -0.36 -32.77
C ARG A 88 2.32 -0.07 -31.75
N ASP A 89 2.10 -0.97 -30.81
CA ASP A 89 1.08 -0.80 -29.77
C ASP A 89 1.42 0.37 -28.84
N ILE A 90 2.68 0.45 -28.39
CA ILE A 90 3.19 1.59 -27.59
C ILE A 90 3.01 2.91 -28.34
N GLN A 91 3.31 2.93 -29.65
CA GLN A 91 3.13 4.14 -30.46
C GLN A 91 1.66 4.55 -30.53
N GLY A 92 0.73 3.61 -30.69
CA GLY A 92 -0.71 3.88 -30.64
C GLY A 92 -1.16 4.47 -29.30
N ILE A 93 -0.68 3.92 -28.19
CA ILE A 93 -0.99 4.43 -26.84
C ILE A 93 -0.44 5.86 -26.66
N CYS A 94 0.77 6.15 -27.13
CA CYS A 94 1.33 7.51 -27.07
C CYS A 94 0.51 8.53 -27.87
N GLU A 95 0.01 8.14 -29.05
CA GLU A 95 -0.88 8.99 -29.85
C GLU A 95 -2.22 9.25 -29.14
N GLU A 96 -2.80 8.25 -28.46
CA GLU A 96 -4.01 8.41 -27.65
C GLU A 96 -3.79 9.30 -26.43
N MET A 97 -2.69 9.12 -25.71
CA MET A 97 -2.30 9.99 -24.59
C MET A 97 -2.17 11.44 -25.05
N THR A 98 -1.57 11.68 -26.21
CA THR A 98 -1.39 13.04 -26.76
C THR A 98 -2.75 13.70 -27.04
N LYS A 99 -3.72 12.94 -27.58
CA LYS A 99 -5.11 13.42 -27.77
C LYS A 99 -5.79 13.73 -26.44
N LEU A 100 -5.62 12.87 -25.44
CA LEU A 100 -6.16 13.09 -24.09
C LEU A 100 -5.60 14.36 -23.45
N TYR A 101 -4.28 14.57 -23.54
CA TYR A 101 -3.65 15.80 -23.04
C TYR A 101 -4.19 17.05 -23.72
N SER A 102 -4.33 17.04 -25.04
CA SER A 102 -4.92 18.17 -25.78
C SER A 102 -6.36 18.45 -25.35
N ASN A 103 -7.16 17.42 -25.07
CA ASN A 103 -8.54 17.58 -24.59
C ASN A 103 -8.60 18.16 -23.16
N ILE A 104 -7.72 17.70 -22.27
CA ILE A 104 -7.63 18.25 -20.89
C ILE A 104 -7.27 19.74 -20.94
N GLU A 105 -6.36 20.13 -21.82
CA GLU A 105 -5.94 21.52 -21.95
C GLU A 105 -7.07 22.40 -22.52
N LEU A 106 -7.87 21.86 -23.44
CA LEU A 106 -9.06 22.53 -23.96
C LEU A 106 -10.14 22.72 -22.88
N GLU A 107 -10.41 21.70 -22.06
CA GLU A 107 -11.36 21.79 -20.94
C GLU A 107 -10.87 22.72 -19.83
N LYS A 108 -9.55 22.77 -19.59
CA LYS A 108 -8.96 23.76 -18.67
C LYS A 108 -9.19 25.19 -19.18
N GLY A 109 -9.09 25.42 -20.48
CA GLY A 109 -9.44 26.69 -21.12
C GLY A 109 -10.90 27.08 -20.86
N LYS A 110 -11.85 26.18 -21.11
CA LYS A 110 -13.28 26.40 -20.84
C LYS A 110 -13.57 26.66 -19.36
N SER A 111 -12.91 25.93 -18.46
CA SER A 111 -13.05 26.15 -17.02
C SER A 111 -12.57 27.53 -16.59
N MET A 112 -11.53 28.08 -17.23
CA MET A 112 -11.06 29.44 -16.95
C MET A 112 -12.03 30.50 -17.49
N GLU A 113 -12.65 30.29 -18.65
CA GLU A 113 -13.72 31.16 -19.16
C GLU A 113 -14.93 31.20 -18.20
N LEU A 114 -15.40 30.02 -17.77
CA LEU A 114 -16.48 29.89 -16.78
C LEU A 114 -16.14 30.57 -15.46
N GLN A 115 -14.90 30.44 -14.96
CA GLN A 115 -14.46 31.18 -13.77
C GLN A 115 -14.49 32.70 -13.99
N GLY A 116 -14.13 33.18 -15.18
CA GLY A 116 -14.24 34.59 -15.55
C GLY A 116 -15.68 35.09 -15.55
N GLU A 117 -16.62 34.30 -16.07
CA GLU A 117 -18.05 34.61 -16.05
C GLU A 117 -18.63 34.61 -14.63
N ILE A 118 -18.26 33.63 -13.79
CA ILE A 118 -18.64 33.61 -12.37
C ILE A 118 -18.13 34.85 -11.65
N LEU A 119 -16.92 35.32 -11.97
CA LEU A 119 -16.36 36.54 -11.38
C LEU A 119 -17.13 37.79 -11.80
N LYS A 120 -17.58 37.87 -13.06
CA LYS A 120 -18.46 38.94 -13.54
C LYS A 120 -19.81 38.91 -12.84
N PHE A 121 -20.46 37.74 -12.75
CA PHE A 121 -21.71 37.59 -12.00
C PHE A 121 -21.56 37.97 -10.52
N LYS A 122 -20.41 37.67 -9.91
CA LYS A 122 -20.12 38.04 -8.53
C LYS A 122 -19.92 39.54 -8.35
N GLN A 123 -19.30 40.22 -9.33
CA GLN A 123 -19.18 41.68 -9.34
C GLN A 123 -20.53 42.37 -9.60
N GLU A 124 -21.36 41.84 -10.50
CA GLU A 124 -22.71 42.33 -10.76
C GLU A 124 -23.62 42.14 -9.53
N SER A 125 -23.49 41.00 -8.82
CA SER A 125 -24.17 40.75 -7.55
C SER A 125 -23.69 41.65 -6.40
N GLN A 126 -22.50 42.25 -6.49
CA GLN A 126 -21.95 43.17 -5.49
C GLN A 126 -22.30 44.64 -5.74
N ASN A 127 -22.85 44.98 -6.92
CA ASN A 127 -23.40 46.31 -7.22
C ASN A 127 -24.82 46.47 -6.64
N THR A 128 -24.94 46.33 -5.31
CA THR A 128 -26.20 46.38 -4.55
C THR A 128 -26.70 47.81 -4.26
N GLU A 129 -26.49 48.77 -5.15
CA GLU A 129 -27.04 50.13 -4.99
C GLU A 129 -28.58 50.12 -5.03
N GLU A 130 -29.20 49.20 -5.78
CA GLU A 130 -30.67 49.05 -5.81
C GLU A 130 -31.24 48.37 -4.57
N ILE A 131 -30.51 47.43 -3.95
CA ILE A 131 -30.98 46.73 -2.74
C ILE A 131 -30.93 47.66 -1.54
N ASP A 132 -29.88 48.49 -1.41
CA ASP A 132 -29.80 49.47 -0.32
C ASP A 132 -30.80 50.64 -0.53
N SER A 133 -31.08 51.01 -1.79
CA SER A 133 -32.19 51.93 -2.13
C SER A 133 -33.56 51.37 -1.75
N MET A 134 -33.81 50.07 -1.99
CA MET A 134 -35.05 49.41 -1.59
C MET A 134 -35.15 49.23 -0.06
N ARG A 135 -34.06 48.92 0.64
CA ARG A 135 -34.04 48.86 2.11
C ARG A 135 -34.38 50.21 2.74
N ASN A 136 -33.84 51.30 2.20
CA ASN A 136 -34.16 52.64 2.69
C ASN A 136 -35.64 52.99 2.47
N LYS A 137 -36.22 52.63 1.32
CA LYS A 137 -37.66 52.80 1.07
C LYS A 137 -38.54 51.95 2.01
N ILE A 138 -38.13 50.72 2.31
CA ILE A 138 -38.83 49.86 3.27
C ILE A 138 -38.76 50.48 4.67
N HIS A 139 -37.60 51.00 5.06
CA HIS A 139 -37.44 51.67 6.35
C HIS A 139 -38.31 52.93 6.48
N ASP A 140 -38.39 53.76 5.43
CA ASP A 140 -39.26 54.93 5.40
C ASP A 140 -40.76 54.56 5.47
N LEU A 141 -41.15 53.45 4.83
CA LEU A 141 -42.52 52.92 4.90
C LEU A 141 -42.85 52.36 6.30
N GLU A 142 -41.90 51.69 6.95
CA GLU A 142 -42.06 51.20 8.33
C GLU A 142 -42.23 52.34 9.33
N ILE A 143 -41.46 53.43 9.18
CA ILE A 143 -41.62 54.64 10.02
C ILE A 143 -43.00 55.26 9.78
N SER A 144 -43.43 55.40 8.53
CA SER A 144 -44.76 55.94 8.20
C SER A 144 -45.91 55.07 8.75
N PHE A 145 -45.73 53.75 8.76
CA PHE A 145 -46.71 52.82 9.32
C PHE A 145 -46.79 52.95 10.85
N LEU A 146 -45.64 53.10 11.51
CA LEU A 146 -45.56 53.30 12.96
C LEU A 146 -46.22 54.63 13.39
N GLU A 147 -46.01 55.70 12.63
CA GLU A 147 -46.66 57.00 12.87
C GLU A 147 -48.18 56.92 12.71
N LYS A 148 -48.67 56.20 11.68
CA LYS A 148 -50.11 55.97 11.50
C LYS A 148 -50.73 55.11 12.61
N ASP A 149 -49.99 54.13 13.11
CA ASP A 149 -50.47 53.27 14.20
C ASP A 149 -50.52 54.03 15.53
N GLN A 150 -49.54 54.91 15.78
CA GLN A 150 -49.56 55.85 16.90
C GLN A 150 -50.71 56.87 16.80
N GLU A 151 -50.99 57.38 15.60
CA GLU A 151 -52.12 58.28 15.34
C GLU A 151 -53.47 57.56 15.52
N GLN A 152 -53.60 56.31 15.07
CA GLN A 152 -54.78 55.48 15.38
C GLN A 152 -54.92 55.23 16.88
N HIS A 153 -53.84 54.99 17.60
CA HIS A 153 -53.87 54.84 19.04
C HIS A 153 -54.30 56.14 19.75
N ARG A 154 -53.86 57.30 19.24
CA ARG A 154 -54.31 58.61 19.72
C ARG A 154 -55.80 58.82 19.48
N LEU A 155 -56.29 58.56 18.27
CA LEU A 155 -57.71 58.66 17.92
C LEU A 155 -58.59 57.69 18.72
N ARG A 156 -58.12 56.45 18.98
CA ARG A 156 -58.83 55.50 19.85
C ARG A 156 -58.87 55.98 21.30
N LYS A 157 -57.82 56.67 21.76
CA LYS A 157 -57.78 57.26 23.11
C LYS A 157 -58.74 58.45 23.21
N GLU A 158 -58.75 59.35 22.24
CA GLU A 158 -59.69 60.47 22.17
C GLU A 158 -61.15 59.98 22.05
N HIS A 159 -61.42 58.97 21.24
CA HIS A 159 -62.76 58.38 21.13
C HIS A 159 -63.20 57.68 22.42
N LYS A 160 -62.26 57.06 23.15
CA LYS A 160 -62.52 56.48 24.48
C LYS A 160 -62.79 57.54 25.53
N GLU A 161 -62.09 58.68 25.48
CA GLU A 161 -62.33 59.84 26.35
C GLU A 161 -63.66 60.53 26.01
N GLU A 162 -64.05 60.60 24.73
CA GLU A 162 -65.36 61.09 24.27
C GLU A 162 -66.51 60.16 24.70
N LEU A 163 -66.30 58.83 24.65
CA LEU A 163 -67.24 57.85 25.20
C LEU A 163 -67.35 57.94 26.71
N LEU A 164 -66.25 58.25 27.42
CA LEU A 164 -66.27 58.50 28.86
C LEU A 164 -67.05 59.78 29.21
N LEU A 165 -66.90 60.82 28.40
CA LEU A 165 -67.66 62.07 28.55
C LEU A 165 -69.15 61.84 28.28
N LYS A 166 -69.51 61.13 27.20
CA LYS A 166 -70.90 60.73 26.90
C LYS A 166 -71.49 59.78 27.94
N ALA A 167 -70.69 58.91 28.55
CA ALA A 167 -71.12 58.08 29.67
C ALA A 167 -71.40 58.91 30.93
N SER A 168 -70.62 59.97 31.18
CA SER A 168 -70.89 60.92 32.28
C SER A 168 -72.13 61.79 32.02
N GLU A 169 -72.40 62.16 30.77
CA GLU A 169 -73.65 62.83 30.36
C GLU A 169 -74.86 61.90 30.50
N PHE A 170 -74.70 60.61 30.21
CA PHE A 170 -75.72 59.59 30.41
C PHE A 170 -76.02 59.36 31.90
N GLU A 171 -75.01 59.42 32.77
CA GLU A 171 -75.19 59.36 34.24
C GLU A 171 -75.93 60.59 34.79
N VAL A 172 -75.75 61.78 34.19
CA VAL A 172 -76.52 62.99 34.51
C VAL A 172 -77.97 62.86 34.03
N LEU A 173 -78.20 62.35 32.81
CA LEU A 173 -79.53 62.05 32.28
C LEU A 173 -80.26 60.96 33.07
N GLN A 174 -79.53 59.96 33.61
CA GLN A 174 -80.09 58.91 34.45
C GLN A 174 -80.47 59.44 35.85
N LYS A 175 -79.74 60.44 36.37
CA LYS A 175 -80.13 61.20 37.58
C LYS A 175 -81.33 62.12 37.34
N GLU A 176 -81.47 62.73 36.15
CA GLU A 176 -82.66 63.50 35.77
C GLU A 176 -83.89 62.60 35.54
N PHE A 177 -83.70 61.40 34.99
CA PHE A 177 -84.76 60.40 34.83
C PHE A 177 -85.24 59.86 36.18
N SER A 178 -84.34 59.69 37.16
CA SER A 178 -84.72 59.35 38.54
C SER A 178 -85.54 60.45 39.22
N LEU A 179 -85.30 61.73 38.90
CA LEU A 179 -86.08 62.86 39.43
C LEU A 179 -87.46 63.01 38.77
N LEU A 180 -87.64 62.53 37.54
CA LEU A 180 -88.93 62.48 36.83
C LEU A 180 -89.77 61.24 37.20
N GLN A 181 -89.13 60.13 37.60
CA GLN A 181 -89.82 58.95 38.13
C GLN A 181 -90.41 59.19 39.53
N ASP A 182 -89.81 60.10 40.31
CA ASP A 182 -90.34 60.56 41.61
C ASP A 182 -91.52 61.54 41.50
N VAL A 183 -91.78 62.13 40.32
CA VAL A 183 -92.99 62.95 40.05
C VAL A 183 -94.15 62.09 39.55
N SER A 184 -93.88 60.97 38.87
CA SER A 184 -94.93 60.02 38.43
C SER A 184 -95.49 59.18 39.60
N ILE A 185 -94.66 58.86 40.60
CA ILE A 185 -95.08 58.13 41.81
C ILE A 185 -95.84 59.04 42.81
N LYS A 186 -95.76 60.37 42.67
CA LYS A 186 -96.47 61.35 43.53
C LYS A 186 -97.87 61.73 43.04
N HIS A 187 -98.29 61.34 41.83
CA HIS A 187 -99.64 61.59 41.30
C HIS A 187 -100.57 60.36 41.29
N GLN A 188 -100.12 59.21 41.80
CA GLN A 188 -100.91 57.98 41.80
C GLN A 188 -101.41 57.54 43.20
N ASN A 189 -101.18 58.33 44.25
CA ASN A 189 -101.54 57.97 45.63
C ASN A 189 -102.24 59.06 46.48
N GLU A 190 -102.89 60.05 45.85
CA GLU A 190 -103.81 60.97 46.55
C GLU A 190 -105.03 61.31 45.68
N ASN A 191 -105.99 60.40 45.55
CA ASN A 191 -107.43 60.74 45.71
C ASN A 191 -108.33 59.50 45.59
N CYS A 192 -108.23 58.65 46.59
CA CYS A 192 -109.30 57.77 47.02
C CYS A 192 -110.38 58.59 47.76
N GLN A 193 -111.10 59.45 47.03
CA GLN A 193 -112.39 60.02 47.46
C GLN A 193 -113.30 60.22 46.23
N LEU A 194 -113.94 59.13 45.79
CA LEU A 194 -115.27 59.13 45.15
C LEU A 194 -115.81 57.70 45.14
N GLN A 195 -115.99 57.21 46.36
CA GLN A 195 -116.65 55.95 46.67
C GLN A 195 -118.18 56.15 46.67
N GLU A 196 -118.75 56.63 45.55
CA GLU A 196 -120.22 56.74 45.39
C GLU A 196 -120.77 56.37 43.99
N GLU A 197 -119.94 56.10 42.97
CA GLU A 197 -120.41 55.49 41.70
C GLU A 197 -120.12 53.96 41.61
N LYS A 198 -119.85 53.34 42.76
CA LYS A 198 -119.59 51.90 42.94
C LYS A 198 -120.86 51.03 43.06
N ARG A 199 -122.04 51.55 42.67
CA ARG A 199 -123.33 50.82 42.75
C ARG A 199 -124.04 50.57 41.42
N ALA A 200 -123.51 51.03 40.29
CA ALA A 200 -124.12 50.79 38.96
C ALA A 200 -123.41 49.71 38.11
N PHE A 201 -122.11 49.46 38.31
CA PHE A 201 -121.34 48.49 37.50
C PHE A 201 -121.30 47.04 38.03
N GLN A 202 -121.93 46.76 39.17
CA GLN A 202 -122.01 45.41 39.75
C GLN A 202 -123.04 44.50 39.04
N LYS A 203 -123.88 45.03 38.15
CA LYS A 203 -124.84 44.24 37.35
C LYS A 203 -124.31 43.74 35.99
N GLU A 204 -123.12 44.18 35.58
CA GLU A 204 -122.48 43.76 34.32
C GLU A 204 -121.36 42.71 34.56
N ILE A 205 -120.82 42.66 35.79
CA ILE A 205 -119.82 41.69 36.24
C ILE A 205 -120.40 40.28 36.45
N ASP A 206 -121.72 40.16 36.70
CA ASP A 206 -122.37 38.85 36.89
C ASP A 206 -122.69 38.14 35.55
N SER A 207 -122.64 38.84 34.41
CA SER A 207 -122.79 38.26 33.07
C SER A 207 -121.47 37.70 32.49
N LEU A 208 -120.31 38.13 33.00
CA LEU A 208 -118.99 37.71 32.50
C LEU A 208 -118.37 36.56 33.31
N LYS A 209 -118.90 36.25 34.50
CA LYS A 209 -118.49 35.10 35.32
C LYS A 209 -119.01 33.75 34.79
N GLU A 210 -120.01 33.75 33.91
CA GLU A 210 -120.56 32.52 33.29
C GLU A 210 -119.74 32.04 32.08
N GLN A 211 -118.94 32.91 31.45
CA GLN A 211 -118.05 32.52 30.34
C GLN A 211 -116.70 31.94 30.80
N ILE A 212 -116.25 32.29 32.02
CA ILE A 212 -114.97 31.83 32.60
C ILE A 212 -115.02 30.35 33.05
N ASN A 213 -116.20 29.77 33.26
CA ASN A 213 -116.36 28.36 33.60
C ASN A 213 -116.27 27.38 32.40
N SER A 214 -116.17 27.87 31.16
CA SER A 214 -116.02 26.99 29.98
C SER A 214 -114.56 26.74 29.54
N LYS A 215 -113.60 27.54 30.01
CA LYS A 215 -112.17 27.41 29.66
C LYS A 215 -111.29 26.71 30.70
N ASN A 216 -111.85 26.34 31.85
CA ASN A 216 -111.13 25.58 32.89
C ASN A 216 -111.02 24.06 32.62
N ASN A 217 -111.45 23.59 31.44
CA ASN A 217 -111.35 22.18 31.04
C ASN A 217 -110.17 21.85 30.09
N GLU A 218 -109.28 22.81 29.78
CA GLU A 218 -108.07 22.56 28.95
C GLU A 218 -106.75 22.55 29.75
N ILE A 219 -106.78 22.78 31.07
CA ILE A 219 -105.60 22.69 31.96
C ILE A 219 -105.51 21.29 32.59
N LYS A 220 -105.55 20.25 31.74
CA LYS A 220 -105.31 18.84 32.13
C LYS A 220 -104.33 18.08 31.22
N ALA A 221 -103.55 18.78 30.39
CA ALA A 221 -102.50 18.20 29.54
C ALA A 221 -101.09 18.77 29.84
N GLY A 222 -100.79 18.98 31.13
CA GLY A 222 -99.54 19.60 31.60
C GLY A 222 -98.66 18.69 32.47
N HIS A 223 -98.78 17.36 32.35
CA HIS A 223 -97.99 16.40 33.14
C HIS A 223 -97.05 15.47 32.34
N GLU A 224 -96.91 15.68 31.03
CA GLU A 224 -95.96 14.91 30.19
C GLU A 224 -94.67 15.65 29.80
N LYS A 225 -94.52 16.94 30.15
CA LYS A 225 -93.32 17.73 29.81
C LYS A 225 -92.26 17.84 30.91
N GLN A 226 -92.55 17.34 32.13
CA GLN A 226 -91.59 17.38 33.24
C GLN A 226 -90.65 16.15 33.27
N MET A 227 -91.00 15.04 32.60
CA MET A 227 -90.16 13.83 32.58
C MET A 227 -88.99 13.89 31.57
N ILE A 228 -89.11 14.69 30.50
CA ILE A 228 -88.07 14.83 29.46
C ILE A 228 -86.96 15.81 29.90
N LEU A 229 -87.25 16.69 30.87
CA LEU A 229 -86.29 17.67 31.39
C LEU A 229 -85.26 17.06 32.35
N ASP A 230 -85.58 15.93 32.97
CA ASP A 230 -84.69 15.26 33.94
C ASP A 230 -83.68 14.32 33.25
N GLU A 231 -84.01 13.72 32.10
CA GLU A 231 -83.05 12.93 31.30
C GLU A 231 -82.02 13.79 30.55
N THR A 232 -82.40 15.00 30.12
CA THR A 232 -81.50 15.91 29.40
C THR A 232 -80.46 16.58 30.31
N ASN A 233 -80.73 16.69 31.61
CA ASN A 233 -79.80 17.25 32.58
C ASN A 233 -78.68 16.26 32.99
N GLU A 234 -78.91 14.96 32.95
CA GLU A 234 -77.87 13.96 33.28
C GLU A 234 -76.85 13.81 32.14
N ASP A 235 -77.30 13.93 30.89
CA ASP A 235 -76.46 13.88 29.69
C ASP A 235 -75.54 15.12 29.54
N LEU A 236 -76.00 16.27 30.02
CA LEU A 236 -75.20 17.50 30.12
C LEU A 236 -74.12 17.42 31.21
N LYS A 237 -74.40 16.70 32.30
CA LYS A 237 -73.46 16.52 33.41
C LYS A 237 -72.27 15.65 33.01
N GLN A 238 -72.51 14.55 32.28
CA GLN A 238 -71.44 13.68 31.75
C GLN A 238 -70.57 14.37 30.68
N LYS A 239 -71.17 15.24 29.85
CA LYS A 239 -70.41 16.02 28.86
C LYS A 239 -69.52 17.07 29.52
N ASN A 240 -69.96 17.70 30.59
CA ASN A 240 -69.16 18.67 31.34
C ASN A 240 -67.97 18.02 32.07
N GLU A 241 -68.11 16.79 32.58
CA GLU A 241 -66.98 16.05 33.16
C GLU A 241 -65.90 15.70 32.12
N LYS A 242 -66.31 15.34 30.88
CA LYS A 242 -65.36 15.09 29.78
C LYS A 242 -64.61 16.35 29.33
N VAL A 243 -65.28 17.50 29.32
CA VAL A 243 -64.64 18.79 29.02
C VAL A 243 -63.61 19.14 30.11
N ALA A 244 -63.90 18.86 31.37
CA ALA A 244 -62.95 19.10 32.47
C ALA A 244 -61.69 18.22 32.39
N THR A 245 -61.81 16.96 31.93
CA THR A 245 -60.64 16.10 31.69
C THR A 245 -59.79 16.56 30.50
N LEU A 246 -60.43 17.01 29.40
CA LEU A 246 -59.71 17.51 28.23
C LEU A 246 -58.95 18.81 28.52
N ILE A 247 -59.50 19.69 29.38
CA ILE A 247 -58.81 20.91 29.81
C ILE A 247 -57.52 20.56 30.58
N LYS A 248 -57.55 19.54 31.44
CA LYS A 248 -56.33 19.07 32.16
C LYS A 248 -55.28 18.48 31.21
N GLU A 249 -55.69 17.72 30.20
CA GLU A 249 -54.77 17.18 29.19
C GLU A 249 -54.13 18.28 28.33
N ILE A 250 -54.89 19.33 27.98
CA ILE A 250 -54.38 20.50 27.27
C ILE A 250 -53.36 21.26 28.12
N GLU A 251 -53.58 21.40 29.43
CA GLU A 251 -52.64 22.04 30.34
C GLU A 251 -51.33 21.25 30.51
N GLU A 252 -51.41 19.90 30.57
CA GLU A 252 -50.21 19.06 30.55
C GLU A 252 -49.44 19.15 29.23
N PHE A 253 -50.15 19.20 28.10
CA PHE A 253 -49.53 19.39 26.78
C PHE A 253 -48.83 20.74 26.67
N LYS A 254 -49.44 21.83 27.16
CA LYS A 254 -48.80 23.15 27.21
C LYS A 254 -47.54 23.14 28.07
N LYS A 255 -47.54 22.40 29.19
CA LYS A 255 -46.37 22.26 30.07
C LYS A 255 -45.24 21.47 29.40
N LYS A 256 -45.57 20.39 28.67
CA LYS A 256 -44.60 19.64 27.84
C LYS A 256 -44.04 20.49 26.70
N HIS A 257 -44.88 21.26 26.01
CA HIS A 257 -44.45 22.14 24.92
C HIS A 257 -43.51 23.25 25.41
N SER A 258 -43.80 23.85 26.57
CA SER A 258 -42.92 24.85 27.19
C SER A 258 -41.54 24.27 27.56
N ASN A 259 -41.47 23.01 28.02
CA ASN A 259 -40.21 22.34 28.28
C ASN A 259 -39.43 22.04 26.98
N LEU A 260 -40.13 21.60 25.93
CA LEU A 260 -39.52 21.37 24.61
C LEU A 260 -38.93 22.65 24.01
N ILE A 261 -39.63 23.79 24.15
CA ILE A 261 -39.11 25.10 23.69
C ILE A 261 -37.80 25.43 24.41
N LYS A 262 -37.74 25.29 25.74
CA LYS A 262 -36.49 25.52 26.50
C LYS A 262 -35.36 24.58 26.08
N THR A 263 -35.69 23.32 25.80
CA THR A 263 -34.69 22.33 25.36
C THR A 263 -34.16 22.68 23.96
N ASN A 264 -35.02 23.19 23.08
CA ASN A 264 -34.65 23.63 21.74
C ASN A 264 -33.79 24.91 21.79
N GLU A 265 -34.10 25.85 22.67
CA GLU A 265 -33.27 27.04 22.91
C GLU A 265 -31.86 26.66 23.42
N ASP A 266 -31.75 25.68 24.31
CA ASP A 266 -30.45 25.18 24.79
C ASP A 266 -29.68 24.43 23.70
N LEU A 267 -30.37 23.68 22.84
CA LEU A 267 -29.75 23.02 21.68
C LEU A 267 -29.27 24.04 20.64
N GLN A 268 -30.05 25.08 20.36
CA GLN A 268 -29.64 26.18 19.47
C GLN A 268 -28.41 26.93 20.00
N ARG A 269 -28.32 27.15 21.32
CA ARG A 269 -27.11 27.72 21.93
C ARG A 269 -25.89 26.81 21.79
N LYS A 270 -26.06 25.49 21.94
CA LYS A 270 -24.97 24.51 21.72
C LYS A 270 -24.55 24.43 20.25
N LEU A 271 -25.51 24.49 19.33
CA LEU A 271 -25.26 24.51 17.89
C LEU A 271 -24.42 25.74 17.51
N LYS A 272 -24.80 26.92 18.01
CA LYS A 272 -24.04 28.16 17.81
C LYS A 272 -22.62 28.07 18.39
N HIS A 273 -22.45 27.48 19.57
CA HIS A 273 -21.12 27.30 20.16
C HIS A 273 -20.26 26.32 19.35
N LEU A 274 -20.84 25.24 18.82
CA LEU A 274 -20.14 24.29 17.95
C LEU A 274 -19.76 24.91 16.60
N GLU A 275 -20.61 25.75 16.03
CA GLU A 275 -20.30 26.52 14.81
C GLU A 275 -19.14 27.50 15.05
N GLU A 276 -19.14 28.22 16.17
CA GLU A 276 -18.03 29.11 16.57
C GLU A 276 -16.72 28.35 16.81
N GLU A 277 -16.79 27.13 17.35
CA GLU A 277 -15.63 26.26 17.56
C GLU A 277 -15.11 25.68 16.23
N GLN A 278 -16.00 25.32 15.31
CA GLN A 278 -15.64 24.84 13.97
C GLN A 278 -14.98 25.95 13.13
N ILE A 279 -15.40 27.21 13.28
CA ILE A 279 -14.75 28.36 12.65
C ILE A 279 -13.32 28.54 13.20
N LYS A 280 -13.12 28.49 14.52
CA LYS A 280 -11.78 28.56 15.13
C LYS A 280 -10.87 27.39 14.71
N LEU A 281 -11.44 26.19 14.55
CA LEU A 281 -10.70 25.02 14.07
C LEU A 281 -10.32 25.14 12.59
N LYS A 282 -11.18 25.76 11.76
CA LYS A 282 -10.86 26.09 10.36
C LYS A 282 -9.73 27.13 10.27
N GLU A 283 -9.81 28.22 11.03
CA GLU A 283 -8.79 29.27 11.03
C GLU A 283 -7.43 28.77 11.53
N THR A 284 -7.41 27.89 12.54
CA THR A 284 -6.15 27.31 13.05
C THR A 284 -5.55 26.30 12.06
N ASN A 285 -6.38 25.50 11.39
CA ASN A 285 -5.92 24.57 10.35
C ASN A 285 -5.45 25.29 9.07
N GLU A 286 -6.15 26.35 8.62
CA GLU A 286 -5.71 27.17 7.48
C GLU A 286 -4.37 27.85 7.78
N ASN A 287 -4.20 28.40 8.98
CA ASN A 287 -2.92 29.00 9.39
C ASN A 287 -1.78 27.96 9.48
N ALA A 288 -2.07 26.73 9.91
CA ALA A 288 -1.09 25.65 9.94
C ALA A 288 -0.73 25.15 8.52
N LEU A 289 -1.71 25.10 7.63
CA LEU A 289 -1.52 24.72 6.22
C LEU A 289 -0.71 25.80 5.48
N GLN A 290 -1.01 27.08 5.73
CA GLN A 290 -0.27 28.20 5.14
C GLN A 290 1.20 28.18 5.56
N LYS A 291 1.51 27.92 6.83
CA LYS A 291 2.89 27.74 7.31
C LYS A 291 3.61 26.54 6.66
N LYS A 292 2.89 25.45 6.38
CA LYS A 292 3.46 24.29 5.68
C LYS A 292 3.73 24.62 4.20
N ILE A 293 2.84 25.35 3.54
CA ILE A 293 3.01 25.82 2.16
C ILE A 293 4.20 26.79 2.06
N GLU A 294 4.37 27.70 3.02
CA GLU A 294 5.54 28.59 3.07
C GLU A 294 6.85 27.79 3.18
N LYS A 295 6.86 26.74 4.01
CA LYS A 295 8.03 25.87 4.20
C LYS A 295 8.32 24.99 2.98
N ILE A 296 7.30 24.56 2.25
CA ILE A 296 7.46 23.85 0.97
C ILE A 296 8.08 24.78 -0.08
N LYS A 297 7.61 26.04 -0.19
CA LYS A 297 8.22 27.03 -1.10
C LYS A 297 9.69 27.32 -0.76
N GLU A 298 10.03 27.31 0.52
CA GLU A 298 11.42 27.49 0.98
C GLU A 298 12.31 26.28 0.62
N LEU A 299 11.77 25.06 0.73
CA LEU A 299 12.43 23.83 0.30
C LEU A 299 12.58 23.75 -1.23
N GLU A 300 11.57 24.17 -2.00
CA GLU A 300 11.65 24.27 -3.46
C GLU A 300 12.77 25.24 -3.89
N LYS A 301 12.92 26.36 -3.19
CA LYS A 301 14.01 27.32 -3.43
C LYS A 301 15.38 26.70 -3.14
N HIS A 302 15.50 25.88 -2.09
CA HIS A 302 16.73 25.14 -1.80
C HIS A 302 17.02 24.05 -2.85
N LEU A 303 16.01 23.35 -3.33
CA LEU A 303 16.13 22.35 -4.40
C LEU A 303 16.58 22.99 -5.72
N GLN A 304 16.03 24.14 -6.10
CA GLN A 304 16.48 24.90 -7.27
C GLN A 304 17.92 25.39 -7.13
N GLN A 305 18.34 25.80 -5.93
CA GLN A 305 19.75 26.16 -5.66
C GLN A 305 20.68 24.95 -5.74
N PHE A 306 20.21 23.76 -5.32
CA PHE A 306 20.97 22.53 -5.39
C PHE A 306 21.13 22.03 -6.84
N GLN A 307 20.06 22.10 -7.63
CA GLN A 307 20.11 21.81 -9.07
C GLN A 307 21.09 22.74 -9.78
N LYS A 308 21.02 24.05 -9.51
CA LYS A 308 21.97 25.00 -10.10
C LYS A 308 23.43 24.69 -9.76
N LYS A 309 23.72 24.30 -8.51
CA LYS A 309 25.08 23.87 -8.11
C LYS A 309 25.50 22.55 -8.76
N SER A 310 24.56 21.64 -8.97
CA SER A 310 24.80 20.37 -9.67
C SER A 310 25.12 20.60 -11.14
N ASP A 311 24.43 21.55 -11.78
CA ASP A 311 24.69 21.93 -13.17
C ASP A 311 26.06 22.62 -13.30
N GLU A 312 26.39 23.54 -12.39
CA GLU A 312 27.71 24.19 -12.33
C GLU A 312 28.86 23.18 -12.12
N THR A 313 28.64 22.13 -11.31
CA THR A 313 29.66 21.07 -11.12
C THR A 313 29.76 20.10 -12.28
N ASN A 314 28.65 19.84 -12.99
CA ASN A 314 28.67 19.07 -14.23
C ASN A 314 29.39 19.81 -15.35
N ASP A 315 29.21 21.13 -15.47
CA ASP A 315 29.93 21.96 -16.44
C ASP A 315 31.45 21.96 -16.15
N GLU A 316 31.86 22.04 -14.87
CA GLU A 316 33.27 21.91 -14.48
C GLU A 316 33.85 20.52 -14.75
N LEU A 317 33.04 19.46 -14.62
CA LEU A 317 33.43 18.09 -14.94
C LEU A 317 33.57 17.88 -16.45
N GLN A 318 32.68 18.48 -17.23
CA GLN A 318 32.74 18.46 -18.69
C GLN A 318 33.99 19.19 -19.21
N GLU A 319 34.33 20.35 -18.63
CA GLU A 319 35.57 21.08 -18.96
C GLU A 319 36.82 20.25 -18.63
N LYS A 320 36.80 19.48 -17.53
CA LYS A 320 37.90 18.57 -17.16
C LYS A 320 38.00 17.37 -18.11
N ILE A 321 36.88 16.82 -18.58
CA ILE A 321 36.83 15.73 -19.55
C ILE A 321 37.40 16.19 -20.90
N GLU A 322 37.05 17.40 -21.35
CA GLU A 322 37.62 18.00 -22.57
C GLU A 322 39.13 18.25 -22.45
N LYS A 323 39.62 18.61 -21.26
CA LYS A 323 41.07 18.73 -20.97
C LYS A 323 41.80 17.39 -21.03
N ILE A 324 41.17 16.29 -20.60
CA ILE A 324 41.75 14.94 -20.68
C ILE A 324 41.84 14.48 -22.14
N ALA A 325 40.82 14.77 -22.95
CA ALA A 325 40.83 14.47 -24.39
C ALA A 325 41.97 15.20 -25.13
N TYR A 326 42.24 16.46 -24.77
CA TYR A 326 43.37 17.22 -25.33
C TYR A 326 44.75 16.64 -24.93
N LEU A 327 44.89 16.15 -23.69
CA LEU A 327 46.12 15.53 -23.20
C LEU A 327 46.40 14.16 -23.85
N ASP A 328 45.35 13.41 -24.23
CA ASP A 328 45.50 12.15 -24.96
C ASP A 328 45.93 12.36 -26.44
N GLU A 329 45.51 13.45 -27.08
CA GLU A 329 46.05 13.87 -28.38
C GLU A 329 47.53 14.31 -28.29
N GLU A 330 47.92 15.01 -27.22
CA GLU A 330 49.31 15.41 -26.99
C GLU A 330 50.22 14.20 -26.71
N LYS A 331 49.72 13.19 -26.00
CA LYS A 331 50.40 11.91 -25.76
C LYS A 331 50.58 11.10 -27.05
N ALA A 332 49.60 11.10 -27.96
CA ALA A 332 49.73 10.47 -29.28
C ALA A 332 50.80 11.17 -30.16
N SER A 333 50.88 12.50 -30.09
CA SER A 333 51.91 13.31 -30.76
C SER A 333 53.33 13.07 -30.20
N LEU A 334 53.47 12.93 -28.87
CA LEU A 334 54.75 12.60 -28.24
C LEU A 334 55.22 11.18 -28.58
N ASN A 335 54.31 10.22 -28.63
CA ASN A 335 54.62 8.84 -29.00
C ASN A 335 55.08 8.71 -30.46
N ALA A 336 54.55 9.54 -31.37
CA ALA A 336 55.04 9.62 -32.75
C ALA A 336 56.48 10.16 -32.84
N LYS A 337 56.85 11.14 -31.99
CA LYS A 337 58.24 11.66 -31.91
C LYS A 337 59.23 10.67 -31.29
N ILE A 338 58.79 9.81 -30.38
CA ILE A 338 59.64 8.76 -29.79
C ILE A 338 59.97 7.67 -30.82
N VAL A 339 59.03 7.33 -31.70
CA VAL A 339 59.23 6.36 -32.79
C VAL A 339 60.21 6.87 -33.87
N ASP A 340 60.24 8.18 -34.13
CA ASP A 340 61.20 8.79 -35.07
C ASP A 340 62.61 8.96 -34.50
N LEU A 341 62.75 9.12 -33.17
CA LEU A 341 64.06 9.19 -32.51
C LEU A 341 64.73 7.82 -32.35
N LEU A 342 63.96 6.73 -32.28
CA LEU A 342 64.48 5.37 -32.19
C LEU A 342 65.09 4.85 -33.51
N LYS A 343 64.77 5.45 -34.65
CA LYS A 343 65.36 5.11 -35.97
C LYS A 343 66.73 5.75 -36.24
N LYS A 344 67.21 6.65 -35.36
CA LYS A 344 68.42 7.44 -35.61
C LYS A 344 69.63 7.05 -34.76
N ASN A 345 69.52 6.00 -33.94
CA ASN A 345 70.51 5.66 -32.91
C ASN A 345 71.40 4.44 -33.25
N GLU A 346 71.42 4.01 -34.52
CA GLU A 346 72.21 2.85 -34.99
C GLU A 346 73.66 3.17 -35.36
N ILE A 347 74.17 4.39 -35.12
CA ILE A 347 75.56 4.71 -35.41
C ILE A 347 76.20 5.45 -34.22
N LEU A 348 77.21 4.79 -33.64
CA LEU A 348 78.37 5.30 -32.86
C LEU A 348 78.54 4.72 -31.45
N GLU A 349 79.18 3.55 -31.45
CA GLU A 349 80.06 2.97 -30.43
C GLU A 349 81.04 3.95 -29.77
N GLY A 350 80.65 4.62 -28.69
CA GLY A 350 81.67 5.27 -27.88
C GLY A 350 81.17 6.08 -26.70
N GLU A 351 80.61 5.46 -25.66
CA GLU A 351 80.33 6.17 -24.41
C GLU A 351 80.16 5.24 -23.19
N ASN A 352 81.22 4.50 -22.86
CA ASN A 352 81.27 3.63 -21.68
C ASN A 352 81.44 4.40 -20.33
N VAL A 353 80.95 5.65 -20.26
CA VAL A 353 81.01 6.52 -19.07
C VAL A 353 79.62 7.01 -18.61
N LYS A 354 78.60 7.04 -19.48
CA LYS A 354 77.21 7.45 -19.13
C LYS A 354 76.38 6.34 -18.46
N THR A 355 76.86 5.10 -18.47
CA THR A 355 76.22 3.96 -17.79
C THR A 355 76.22 4.08 -16.27
N LYS A 356 77.15 4.86 -15.69
CA LYS A 356 77.21 5.09 -14.24
C LYS A 356 76.21 6.15 -13.74
N GLU A 357 75.97 7.20 -14.52
CA GLU A 357 74.95 8.23 -14.21
C GLU A 357 73.53 7.73 -14.48
N SER A 358 73.33 6.86 -15.47
CA SER A 358 72.02 6.25 -15.74
C SER A 358 71.56 5.30 -14.63
N LEU A 359 72.49 4.55 -14.03
CA LEU A 359 72.21 3.70 -12.85
C LEU A 359 71.86 4.54 -11.60
N GLN A 360 72.47 5.72 -11.45
CA GLN A 360 72.19 6.63 -10.33
C GLN A 360 70.84 7.35 -10.48
N ASN A 361 70.44 7.68 -11.72
CA ASN A 361 69.10 8.20 -12.02
C ASN A 361 68.01 7.14 -11.91
N LEU A 362 68.29 5.88 -12.29
CA LEU A 362 67.36 4.76 -12.08
C LEU A 362 67.13 4.45 -10.60
N LEU A 363 68.17 4.53 -9.77
CA LEU A 363 68.04 4.38 -8.31
C LEU A 363 67.21 5.51 -7.67
N LYS A 364 67.35 6.74 -8.16
CA LYS A 364 66.54 7.88 -7.70
C LYS A 364 65.09 7.80 -8.17
N ASN A 365 64.86 7.29 -9.38
CA ASN A 365 63.51 7.02 -9.86
C ASN A 365 62.85 5.87 -9.07
N ASN A 366 63.60 4.82 -8.71
CA ASN A 366 63.10 3.77 -7.84
C ASN A 366 62.73 4.29 -6.44
N SER A 367 63.49 5.22 -5.85
CA SER A 367 63.09 5.82 -4.56
C SER A 367 61.81 6.65 -4.71
N ASN A 368 61.66 7.41 -5.79
CA ASN A 368 60.45 8.19 -6.05
C ASN A 368 59.22 7.30 -6.30
N PHE A 369 59.37 6.20 -7.04
CA PHE A 369 58.30 5.22 -7.23
C PHE A 369 57.93 4.50 -5.93
N THR A 370 58.91 4.24 -5.06
CA THR A 370 58.63 3.65 -3.73
C THR A 370 57.85 4.64 -2.85
N GLU A 371 58.15 5.93 -2.96
CA GLU A 371 57.44 6.99 -2.24
C GLU A 371 56.02 7.23 -2.79
N GLU A 372 55.82 7.15 -4.10
CA GLU A 372 54.49 7.13 -4.73
C GLU A 372 53.68 5.89 -4.36
N LEU A 373 54.29 4.70 -4.37
CA LEU A 373 53.64 3.46 -3.90
C LEU A 373 53.22 3.56 -2.42
N SER A 374 54.02 4.21 -1.59
CA SER A 374 53.67 4.50 -0.20
C SER A 374 52.46 5.43 -0.09
N LYS A 375 52.39 6.48 -0.93
CA LYS A 375 51.24 7.41 -0.97
C LYS A 375 49.97 6.70 -1.48
N TYR A 376 50.07 5.89 -2.53
CA TYR A 376 48.94 5.09 -3.01
C TYR A 376 48.48 4.05 -1.99
N SER A 377 49.40 3.46 -1.23
CA SER A 377 49.08 2.59 -0.09
C SER A 377 48.29 3.33 0.99
N GLU A 378 48.72 4.53 1.39
CA GLU A 378 48.01 5.36 2.36
C GLU A 378 46.63 5.80 1.86
N GLU A 379 46.53 6.15 0.57
CA GLU A 379 45.27 6.54 -0.06
C GLU A 379 44.29 5.36 -0.16
N ASN A 380 44.78 4.16 -0.48
CA ASN A 380 43.98 2.94 -0.44
C ASN A 380 43.46 2.61 0.97
N VAL A 381 44.25 2.88 2.02
CA VAL A 381 43.79 2.72 3.40
C VAL A 381 42.70 3.76 3.74
N LYS A 382 42.82 5.00 3.27
CA LYS A 382 41.78 6.03 3.44
C LYS A 382 40.49 5.65 2.70
N LEU A 383 40.58 5.26 1.43
CA LEU A 383 39.44 4.82 0.63
C LEU A 383 38.77 3.58 1.24
N LYS A 384 39.55 2.62 1.75
CA LYS A 384 39.01 1.44 2.44
C LYS A 384 38.24 1.81 3.72
N ASN A 385 38.71 2.82 4.46
CA ASN A 385 38.00 3.34 5.62
C ASN A 385 36.73 4.12 5.23
N GLU A 386 36.76 4.89 4.15
CA GLU A 386 35.57 5.57 3.61
C GLU A 386 34.51 4.57 3.14
N VAL A 387 34.91 3.54 2.38
CA VAL A 387 34.02 2.44 1.96
C VAL A 387 33.39 1.75 3.17
N LYS A 388 34.17 1.53 4.24
CA LYS A 388 33.64 0.97 5.50
C LYS A 388 32.61 1.90 6.14
N ASN A 389 32.87 3.20 6.18
CA ASN A 389 31.94 4.20 6.72
C ASN A 389 30.65 4.30 5.90
N TYR A 390 30.76 4.27 4.56
CA TYR A 390 29.59 4.24 3.68
C TYR A 390 28.79 2.93 3.84
N SER A 391 29.47 1.79 4.01
CA SER A 391 28.81 0.52 4.29
C SER A 391 28.01 0.55 5.59
N THR A 392 28.55 1.14 6.66
CA THR A 392 27.79 1.35 7.90
C THR A 392 26.60 2.30 7.72
N ALA A 393 26.78 3.41 7.00
CA ALA A 393 25.68 4.35 6.74
C ALA A 393 24.57 3.74 5.89
N ILE A 394 24.91 2.89 4.90
CA ILE A 394 23.94 2.15 4.09
C ILE A 394 23.15 1.16 4.98
N ASN A 395 23.80 0.45 5.89
CA ASN A 395 23.12 -0.47 6.80
C ASN A 395 22.18 0.28 7.77
N ASP A 396 22.58 1.45 8.27
CA ASP A 396 21.74 2.29 9.12
C ASP A 396 20.52 2.81 8.35
N LEU A 397 20.70 3.28 7.12
CA LEU A 397 19.61 3.70 6.22
C LEU A 397 18.67 2.53 5.88
N GLN A 398 19.20 1.33 5.63
CA GLN A 398 18.38 0.14 5.40
C GLN A 398 17.53 -0.23 6.62
N ASN A 399 18.03 -0.03 7.83
CA ASN A 399 17.28 -0.26 9.06
C ASN A 399 16.20 0.81 9.28
N GLU A 400 16.47 2.08 8.97
CA GLU A 400 15.44 3.12 8.95
C GLU A 400 14.36 2.84 7.90
N LEU A 401 14.75 2.39 6.71
CA LEU A 401 13.81 2.05 5.63
C LEU A 401 12.85 0.92 6.05
N LYS A 402 13.37 -0.12 6.73
CA LYS A 402 12.55 -1.19 7.32
C LYS A 402 11.60 -0.67 8.39
N LYS A 403 12.04 0.29 9.21
CA LYS A 403 11.19 0.91 10.23
C LYS A 403 10.07 1.73 9.61
N ILE A 404 10.38 2.55 8.60
CA ILE A 404 9.40 3.34 7.85
C ILE A 404 8.41 2.44 7.10
N GLN A 405 8.87 1.34 6.51
CA GLN A 405 7.99 0.35 5.87
C GLN A 405 7.00 -0.26 6.86
N LYS A 406 7.44 -0.55 8.09
CA LYS A 406 6.55 -1.05 9.14
C LYS A 406 5.55 0.00 9.61
N GLU A 407 5.98 1.26 9.73
CA GLU A 407 5.09 2.39 10.06
C GLU A 407 4.06 2.64 8.96
N LYS A 408 4.47 2.55 7.68
CA LYS A 408 3.56 2.64 6.53
C LYS A 408 2.47 1.57 6.57
N LEU A 409 2.85 0.32 6.87
CA LEU A 409 1.92 -0.82 6.95
C LEU A 409 0.88 -0.61 8.08
N ASN A 410 1.31 -0.11 9.24
CA ASN A 410 0.40 0.23 10.33
C ASN A 410 -0.57 1.38 9.95
N VAL A 411 -0.10 2.38 9.22
CA VAL A 411 -0.95 3.50 8.75
C VAL A 411 -1.95 3.03 7.69
N GLU A 412 -1.56 2.12 6.79
CA GLU A 412 -2.47 1.49 5.82
C GLU A 412 -3.56 0.65 6.52
N GLU A 413 -3.21 -0.07 7.59
CA GLU A 413 -4.18 -0.79 8.42
C GLU A 413 -5.14 0.18 9.14
N GLU A 414 -4.64 1.26 9.75
CA GLU A 414 -5.49 2.28 10.37
C GLU A 414 -6.41 2.96 9.33
N LEU A 415 -5.90 3.28 8.14
CA LEU A 415 -6.69 3.87 7.06
C LEU A 415 -7.83 2.94 6.64
N ASN A 416 -7.55 1.65 6.45
CA ASN A 416 -8.57 0.65 6.11
C ASN A 416 -9.64 0.52 7.21
N THR A 417 -9.26 0.58 8.49
CA THR A 417 -10.25 0.60 9.58
C THR A 417 -11.12 1.86 9.53
N LYS A 418 -10.54 3.02 9.21
CA LYS A 418 -11.27 4.29 9.10
C LYS A 418 -12.18 4.35 7.87
N GLU A 419 -11.77 3.76 6.74
CA GLU A 419 -12.60 3.60 5.55
C GLU A 419 -13.84 2.73 5.88
N SER A 420 -13.64 1.63 6.61
CA SER A 420 -14.75 0.78 7.05
C SER A 420 -15.71 1.48 8.04
N GLU A 421 -15.19 2.40 8.86
CA GLU A 421 -15.99 3.22 9.77
C GLU A 421 -16.79 4.29 9.00
N LYS A 422 -16.18 4.92 7.99
CA LYS A 422 -16.83 5.86 7.07
C LYS A 422 -17.97 5.21 6.28
N ASP A 423 -17.82 3.97 5.83
CA ASP A 423 -18.89 3.23 5.15
C ASP A 423 -20.07 2.94 6.07
N ARG A 424 -19.79 2.56 7.32
CA ARG A 424 -20.84 2.37 8.35
C ARG A 424 -21.58 3.68 8.65
N LEU A 425 -20.86 4.78 8.79
CA LEU A 425 -21.45 6.10 9.03
C LEU A 425 -22.27 6.58 7.83
N SER A 426 -21.78 6.37 6.60
CA SER A 426 -22.54 6.70 5.37
C SER A 426 -23.85 5.92 5.30
N LYS A 427 -23.83 4.63 5.67
CA LYS A 427 -25.06 3.83 5.73
C LYS A 427 -26.03 4.33 6.81
N THR A 428 -25.50 4.75 7.96
CA THR A 428 -26.31 5.34 9.04
C THR A 428 -26.92 6.69 8.63
N ILE A 429 -26.18 7.53 7.88
CA ILE A 429 -26.67 8.80 7.34
C ILE A 429 -27.79 8.53 6.33
N GLU A 430 -27.66 7.51 5.48
CA GLU A 430 -28.69 7.14 4.52
C GLU A 430 -29.96 6.65 5.22
N ASP A 431 -29.84 5.83 6.26
CA ASP A 431 -30.97 5.41 7.09
C ASP A 431 -31.67 6.62 7.76
N LEU A 432 -30.90 7.60 8.25
CA LEU A 432 -31.44 8.83 8.85
C LEU A 432 -32.17 9.71 7.81
N LYS A 433 -31.66 9.82 6.60
CA LYS A 433 -32.36 10.52 5.50
C LYS A 433 -33.70 9.86 5.17
N GLN A 434 -33.76 8.53 5.21
CA GLN A 434 -35.03 7.80 5.03
C GLN A 434 -36.04 8.10 6.14
N TYR A 435 -35.58 8.29 7.39
CA TYR A 435 -36.44 8.74 8.49
C TYR A 435 -36.90 10.19 8.32
N GLU A 436 -36.05 11.08 7.83
CA GLU A 436 -36.39 12.48 7.54
C GLU A 436 -37.47 12.59 6.46
N ILE A 437 -37.36 11.82 5.38
CA ILE A 437 -38.38 11.72 4.32
C ILE A 437 -39.72 11.26 4.90
N LYS A 438 -39.72 10.24 5.77
CA LYS A 438 -40.95 9.76 6.45
C LYS A 438 -41.55 10.83 7.36
N TYR A 439 -40.71 11.56 8.09
CA TYR A 439 -41.17 12.63 8.98
C TYR A 439 -41.79 13.79 8.19
N GLN A 440 -41.21 14.13 7.04
CA GLN A 440 -41.77 15.14 6.14
C GLN A 440 -43.15 14.73 5.60
N GLY A 441 -43.33 13.45 5.23
CA GLY A 441 -44.64 12.93 4.83
C GLY A 441 -45.72 13.07 5.93
N ILE A 442 -45.33 12.86 7.20
CA ILE A 442 -46.24 13.07 8.35
C ILE A 442 -46.57 14.56 8.57
N LEU A 443 -45.62 15.47 8.30
CA LEU A 443 -45.86 16.91 8.38
C LEU A 443 -46.84 17.37 7.30
N ASP A 444 -46.72 16.84 6.08
CA ASP A 444 -47.61 17.16 4.98
C ASP A 444 -49.03 16.63 5.24
N GLU A 445 -49.17 15.43 5.80
CA GLU A 445 -50.47 14.91 6.27
C GLU A 445 -51.07 15.77 7.38
N ASN A 446 -50.27 16.23 8.34
CA ASN A 446 -50.73 17.14 9.39
C ASN A 446 -51.19 18.49 8.84
N HIS A 447 -50.52 19.02 7.80
CA HIS A 447 -50.95 20.24 7.14
C HIS A 447 -52.31 20.06 6.45
N ASN A 448 -52.51 18.93 5.77
CA ASN A 448 -53.79 18.59 5.14
C ASN A 448 -54.91 18.45 6.19
N LEU A 449 -54.65 17.75 7.31
CA LEU A 449 -55.61 17.64 8.41
C LEU A 449 -55.96 19.02 9.01
N LYS A 450 -54.98 19.93 9.14
CA LYS A 450 -55.20 21.29 9.63
C LYS A 450 -56.07 22.11 8.68
N GLU A 451 -55.88 21.97 7.38
CA GLU A 451 -56.75 22.60 6.37
C GLU A 451 -58.19 22.07 6.44
N GLN A 452 -58.36 20.76 6.64
CA GLN A 452 -59.68 20.15 6.84
C GLN A 452 -60.35 20.63 8.14
N ILE A 453 -59.60 20.82 9.23
CA ILE A 453 -60.11 21.40 10.48
C ILE A 453 -60.60 22.84 10.26
N SER A 454 -59.84 23.67 9.54
CA SER A 454 -60.27 25.03 9.19
C SER A 454 -61.57 25.04 8.38
N LYS A 455 -61.72 24.12 7.41
CA LYS A 455 -62.99 23.94 6.67
C LYS A 455 -64.15 23.51 7.58
N ILE A 456 -63.91 22.66 8.57
CA ILE A 456 -64.94 22.26 9.55
C ILE A 456 -65.33 23.44 10.46
N GLU A 457 -64.39 24.29 10.87
CA GLU A 457 -64.67 25.49 11.66
C GLU A 457 -65.48 26.52 10.87
N GLU A 458 -65.17 26.70 9.59
CA GLU A 458 -65.93 27.57 8.70
C GLU A 458 -67.38 27.05 8.49
N LEU A 459 -67.56 25.73 8.37
CA LEU A 459 -68.88 25.11 8.30
C LEU A 459 -69.65 25.21 9.64
N LYS A 460 -68.97 25.17 10.79
CA LYS A 460 -69.60 25.41 12.10
C LYS A 460 -70.08 26.85 12.25
N LEU A 461 -69.33 27.83 11.75
CA LEU A 461 -69.77 29.23 11.73
C LEU A 461 -71.01 29.42 10.84
N LYS A 462 -71.05 28.78 9.67
CA LYS A 462 -72.24 28.74 8.80
C LYS A 462 -73.45 28.02 9.43
N LEU A 463 -73.21 27.00 10.25
CA LEU A 463 -74.27 26.30 10.98
C LEU A 463 -74.86 27.17 12.11
N ASN A 464 -74.04 28.00 12.75
CA ASN A 464 -74.49 28.92 13.80
C ASN A 464 -75.33 30.07 13.23
N SER A 465 -74.97 30.63 12.07
CA SER A 465 -75.79 31.64 11.40
C SER A 465 -77.12 31.07 10.89
N LEU A 466 -77.16 29.79 10.49
CA LEU A 466 -78.42 29.10 10.16
C LEU A 466 -79.34 28.87 11.36
N LYS A 467 -78.78 28.65 12.56
CA LYS A 467 -79.56 28.54 13.81
C LYS A 467 -80.12 29.87 14.30
N GLU A 468 -79.39 30.96 14.08
CA GLU A 468 -79.91 32.31 14.32
C GLU A 468 -81.08 32.61 13.38
N LEU A 469 -80.94 32.25 12.10
CA LEU A 469 -82.03 32.38 11.11
C LEU A 469 -83.25 31.50 11.45
N GLU A 470 -83.06 30.30 12.01
CA GLU A 470 -84.14 29.42 12.47
C GLU A 470 -84.89 29.99 13.68
N ASN A 471 -84.18 30.68 14.58
CA ASN A 471 -84.78 31.40 15.71
C ASN A 471 -85.59 32.62 15.25
N ASP A 472 -85.09 33.34 14.24
CA ASP A 472 -85.83 34.44 13.61
C ASP A 472 -87.10 33.94 12.92
N PHE A 473 -87.05 32.79 12.22
CA PHE A 473 -88.23 32.15 11.62
C PHE A 473 -89.28 31.68 12.66
N ARG A 474 -88.84 31.27 13.86
CA ARG A 474 -89.73 30.94 14.98
C ARG A 474 -90.39 32.16 15.61
N SER A 475 -89.70 33.31 15.63
CA SER A 475 -90.26 34.59 16.05
C SER A 475 -91.32 35.06 15.05
N ILE A 476 -90.99 35.03 13.76
CA ILE A 476 -91.86 35.44 12.65
C ILE A 476 -93.12 34.54 12.54
N SER A 477 -93.02 33.24 12.84
CA SER A 477 -94.18 32.34 12.84
C SER A 477 -95.18 32.64 13.96
N LYS A 478 -94.72 33.16 15.11
CA LYS A 478 -95.60 33.59 16.22
C LYS A 478 -96.22 34.97 15.96
N GLU A 479 -95.52 35.83 15.22
CA GLU A 479 -96.02 37.14 14.78
C GLU A 479 -97.06 37.00 13.66
N LYS A 480 -96.91 36.00 12.78
CA LYS A 480 -97.86 35.67 11.70
C LYS A 480 -99.26 35.24 12.21
N GLU A 481 -99.35 34.57 13.35
CA GLU A 481 -100.63 34.22 13.99
C GLU A 481 -101.33 35.41 14.65
N SER A 482 -100.57 36.44 15.06
CA SER A 482 -101.10 37.72 15.55
C SER A 482 -101.59 38.60 14.40
N MET A 483 -100.83 38.68 13.29
CA MET A 483 -101.16 39.52 12.13
C MET A 483 -102.38 39.05 11.32
N LEU A 484 -102.79 37.78 11.42
CA LEU A 484 -104.04 37.28 10.82
C LEU A 484 -105.32 37.85 11.48
N LYS A 485 -105.22 38.39 12.71
CA LYS A 485 -106.31 39.10 13.40
C LYS A 485 -106.35 40.59 13.09
N ASP A 486 -105.22 41.19 12.75
CA ASP A 486 -105.10 42.61 12.42
C ASP A 486 -105.38 42.90 10.92
N LEU A 487 -105.36 41.85 10.08
CA LEU A 487 -105.72 41.89 8.65
C LEU A 487 -107.20 42.19 8.36
N GLU A 488 -108.08 42.12 9.37
CA GLU A 488 -109.50 42.55 9.27
C GLU A 488 -109.66 44.08 9.49
N ASN A 489 -108.64 44.76 10.01
CA ASN A 489 -108.66 46.20 10.30
C ASN A 489 -107.81 47.06 9.32
N LEU A 490 -107.06 46.43 8.42
CA LEU A 490 -106.12 47.05 7.47
C LEU A 490 -106.73 47.49 6.13
N GLU A 491 -108.06 47.46 5.98
CA GLU A 491 -108.75 48.10 4.85
C GLU A 491 -108.79 49.65 4.98
N LYS A 492 -108.32 50.19 6.12
CA LYS A 492 -108.25 51.63 6.41
C LYS A 492 -106.87 52.29 6.20
N GLN A 493 -105.78 51.55 5.93
CA GLN A 493 -104.41 52.10 5.79
C GLN A 493 -103.87 52.09 4.33
N LYS A 494 -104.75 52.32 3.37
CA LYS A 494 -104.42 52.52 1.93
C LYS A 494 -103.53 53.75 1.65
N ASN A 495 -103.26 54.61 2.64
CA ASN A 495 -102.56 55.89 2.45
C ASN A 495 -101.04 55.87 2.76
N GLU A 496 -100.45 54.75 3.20
CA GLU A 496 -98.99 54.65 3.49
C GLU A 496 -98.13 54.14 2.31
N ILE A 497 -98.74 53.61 1.25
CA ILE A 497 -98.09 53.05 0.04
C ILE A 497 -97.24 54.10 -0.72
N PHE A 498 -97.36 55.39 -0.41
CA PHE A 498 -96.57 56.44 -1.05
C PHE A 498 -95.11 56.51 -0.56
N ASN A 499 -94.78 55.99 0.63
CA ASN A 499 -93.42 56.07 1.19
C ASN A 499 -92.48 54.92 0.77
N ASP A 500 -93.01 53.76 0.38
CA ASP A 500 -92.19 52.60 0.04
C ASP A 500 -91.55 52.69 -1.36
N ASN A 501 -92.12 53.51 -2.25
CA ASN A 501 -91.51 53.80 -3.57
C ASN A 501 -90.18 54.58 -3.46
N LYS A 502 -89.88 55.18 -2.30
CA LYS A 502 -88.61 55.91 -2.07
C LYS A 502 -87.48 54.96 -1.64
N LYS A 503 -87.79 53.85 -0.96
CA LYS A 503 -86.80 52.83 -0.52
C LYS A 503 -86.32 51.95 -1.68
N LEU A 504 -87.23 51.54 -2.58
CA LEU A 504 -86.89 50.78 -3.79
C LEU A 504 -85.91 51.50 -4.74
N LYS A 505 -85.91 52.85 -4.74
CA LYS A 505 -84.96 53.64 -5.51
C LYS A 505 -83.53 53.61 -4.94
N GLN A 506 -83.38 53.41 -3.62
CA GLN A 506 -82.08 53.31 -2.96
C GLN A 506 -81.47 51.91 -3.16
N GLU A 507 -82.28 50.85 -3.09
CA GLU A 507 -81.81 49.48 -3.34
C GLU A 507 -81.31 49.27 -4.78
N ILE A 508 -81.91 49.93 -5.77
CA ILE A 508 -81.42 49.90 -7.16
C ILE A 508 -80.05 50.60 -7.30
N LEU A 509 -79.76 51.59 -6.46
CA LEU A 509 -78.48 52.29 -6.45
C LEU A 509 -77.39 51.42 -5.81
N ASP A 510 -77.72 50.73 -4.71
CA ASP A 510 -76.78 49.85 -4.00
C ASP A 510 -76.44 48.60 -4.84
N LEU A 511 -77.38 48.08 -5.63
CA LEU A 511 -77.13 46.99 -6.58
C LEU A 511 -76.17 47.39 -7.73
N LYS A 512 -76.16 48.66 -8.15
CA LYS A 512 -75.19 49.14 -9.15
C LYS A 512 -73.77 49.20 -8.59
N VAL A 513 -73.61 49.65 -7.34
CA VAL A 513 -72.31 49.67 -6.64
C VAL A 513 -71.79 48.26 -6.44
N LEU A 514 -72.67 47.30 -6.12
CA LEU A 514 -72.27 45.90 -5.97
C LEU A 514 -71.82 45.29 -7.32
N ASN A 515 -72.44 45.69 -8.43
CA ASN A 515 -72.07 45.23 -9.76
C ASN A 515 -70.72 45.78 -10.23
N GLU A 516 -70.35 47.00 -9.84
CA GLU A 516 -69.00 47.53 -10.08
C GLU A 516 -67.93 46.78 -9.28
N LYS A 517 -68.19 46.46 -8.00
CA LYS A 517 -67.27 45.62 -7.20
C LYS A 517 -67.08 44.23 -7.80
N LEU A 518 -68.13 43.66 -8.38
CA LEU A 518 -68.08 42.35 -9.03
C LEU A 518 -67.16 42.38 -10.27
N LYS A 519 -67.15 43.49 -11.00
CA LYS A 519 -66.25 43.72 -12.13
C LYS A 519 -64.78 43.85 -11.68
N ASP A 520 -64.52 44.53 -10.57
CA ASP A 520 -63.16 44.61 -10.00
C ASP A 520 -62.64 43.21 -9.59
N PHE A 521 -63.50 42.36 -9.03
CA PHE A 521 -63.16 40.97 -8.71
C PHE A 521 -62.93 40.10 -9.96
N GLU A 522 -63.66 40.34 -11.05
CA GLU A 522 -63.41 39.65 -12.33
C GLU A 522 -62.05 40.03 -12.92
N GLU A 523 -61.64 41.31 -12.83
CA GLU A 523 -60.31 41.76 -13.24
C GLU A 523 -59.20 41.17 -12.36
N GLU A 524 -59.41 41.04 -11.05
CA GLU A 524 -58.47 40.39 -10.14
C GLU A 524 -58.34 38.88 -10.43
N ASN A 525 -59.45 38.19 -10.70
CA ASN A 525 -59.43 36.79 -11.12
C ASN A 525 -58.70 36.59 -12.45
N HIS A 526 -58.86 37.50 -13.42
CA HIS A 526 -58.10 37.43 -14.67
C HIS A 526 -56.59 37.55 -14.44
N LYS A 527 -56.15 38.46 -13.56
CA LYS A 527 -54.73 38.58 -13.17
C LYS A 527 -54.22 37.33 -12.46
N LEU A 528 -55.02 36.72 -11.59
CA LEU A 528 -54.66 35.47 -10.94
C LEU A 528 -54.50 34.31 -11.93
N VAL A 529 -55.39 34.21 -12.92
CA VAL A 529 -55.30 33.19 -13.98
C VAL A 529 -54.06 33.41 -14.85
N GLU A 530 -53.72 34.66 -15.16
CA GLU A 530 -52.49 35.01 -15.88
C GLU A 530 -51.23 34.58 -15.10
N ASN A 531 -51.18 34.91 -13.80
CA ASN A 531 -50.09 34.49 -12.91
C ASN A 531 -49.98 32.95 -12.80
N ILE A 532 -51.11 32.24 -12.73
CA ILE A 532 -51.11 30.76 -12.72
C ILE A 532 -50.52 30.22 -14.02
N THR A 533 -50.85 30.83 -15.17
CA THR A 533 -50.36 30.41 -16.48
C THR A 533 -48.84 30.66 -16.60
N GLU A 534 -48.35 31.77 -16.06
CA GLU A 534 -46.92 32.09 -16.01
C GLU A 534 -46.16 31.11 -15.10
N LEU A 535 -46.70 30.81 -13.92
CA LEU A 535 -46.12 29.81 -13.00
C LEU A 535 -46.07 28.41 -13.63
N GLN A 536 -47.12 28.00 -14.33
CA GLN A 536 -47.13 26.72 -15.06
C GLN A 536 -46.05 26.67 -16.15
N SER A 537 -45.86 27.76 -16.89
CA SER A 537 -44.79 27.86 -17.90
C SER A 537 -43.41 27.74 -17.26
N ARG A 538 -43.21 28.37 -16.10
CA ARG A 538 -41.95 28.31 -15.34
C ARG A 538 -41.68 26.92 -14.77
N ILE A 539 -42.70 26.24 -14.25
CA ILE A 539 -42.61 24.84 -13.78
C ILE A 539 -42.19 23.92 -14.95
N ASN A 540 -42.81 24.07 -16.12
CA ASN A 540 -42.48 23.25 -17.28
C ASN A 540 -41.03 23.46 -17.75
N PHE A 541 -40.54 24.71 -17.69
CA PHE A 541 -39.13 25.03 -17.96
C PHE A 541 -38.21 24.32 -16.96
N THR A 542 -38.49 24.40 -15.65
CA THR A 542 -37.71 23.71 -14.62
C THR A 542 -37.74 22.18 -14.76
N ILE A 543 -38.86 21.60 -15.19
CA ILE A 543 -38.95 20.17 -15.49
C ILE A 543 -38.02 19.80 -16.66
N SER A 544 -38.01 20.62 -17.73
CA SER A 544 -37.11 20.43 -18.87
C SER A 544 -35.64 20.53 -18.47
N ASP A 545 -35.27 21.50 -17.63
CA ASP A 545 -33.91 21.66 -17.13
C ASP A 545 -33.47 20.47 -16.27
N ASN A 546 -34.35 19.96 -15.40
CA ASN A 546 -34.08 18.75 -14.61
C ASN A 546 -33.88 17.52 -15.49
N GLN A 547 -34.61 17.40 -16.61
CA GLN A 547 -34.39 16.32 -17.56
C GLN A 547 -33.02 16.44 -18.25
N ASN A 548 -32.60 17.65 -18.60
CA ASN A 548 -31.27 17.90 -19.18
C ASN A 548 -30.15 17.57 -18.17
N LEU A 549 -30.29 18.03 -16.92
CA LEU A 549 -29.37 17.73 -15.82
C LEU A 549 -29.24 16.23 -15.56
N ASN A 550 -30.36 15.48 -15.56
CA ASN A 550 -30.32 14.03 -15.46
C ASN A 550 -29.59 13.37 -16.64
N GLY A 551 -29.75 13.91 -17.85
CA GLY A 551 -28.98 13.48 -19.03
C GLY A 551 -27.47 13.71 -18.86
N GLU A 552 -27.06 14.83 -18.27
CA GLU A 552 -25.66 15.10 -17.95
C GLU A 552 -25.12 14.20 -16.84
N LEU A 553 -25.90 13.99 -15.77
CA LEU A 553 -25.56 13.06 -14.68
C LEU A 553 -25.33 11.64 -15.19
N SER A 554 -26.15 11.18 -16.15
CA SER A 554 -25.96 9.88 -16.78
C SER A 554 -24.67 9.81 -17.61
N LYS A 555 -24.22 10.91 -18.23
CA LYS A 555 -22.92 10.97 -18.92
C LYS A 555 -21.77 10.94 -17.93
N TYR A 556 -21.86 11.67 -16.81
CA TYR A 556 -20.87 11.61 -15.73
C TYR A 556 -20.69 10.20 -15.18
N HIS A 557 -21.80 9.48 -14.95
CA HIS A 557 -21.73 8.10 -14.49
C HIS A 557 -21.05 7.17 -15.51
N GLN A 558 -21.27 7.37 -16.81
CA GLN A 558 -20.55 6.62 -17.85
C GLN A 558 -19.05 6.93 -17.87
N ILE A 559 -18.67 8.19 -17.66
CA ILE A 559 -17.28 8.61 -17.55
C ILE A 559 -16.62 7.96 -16.31
N GLU A 560 -17.33 7.91 -15.19
CA GLU A 560 -16.87 7.27 -13.95
C GLU A 560 -16.62 5.77 -14.14
N LEU A 561 -17.55 5.06 -14.79
CA LEU A 561 -17.36 3.65 -15.14
C LEU A 561 -16.12 3.46 -16.03
N ARG A 562 -15.94 4.33 -17.04
CA ARG A 562 -14.77 4.27 -17.93
C ARG A 562 -13.46 4.59 -17.20
N TYR A 563 -13.48 5.52 -16.26
CA TYR A 563 -12.33 5.84 -15.42
C TYR A 563 -11.93 4.64 -14.55
N ASN A 564 -12.90 3.95 -13.95
CA ASN A 564 -12.66 2.76 -13.15
C ASN A 564 -12.06 1.62 -13.98
N ASP A 565 -12.56 1.41 -15.21
CA ASP A 565 -11.99 0.43 -16.14
C ASP A 565 -10.53 0.76 -16.50
N LEU A 566 -10.24 2.03 -16.84
CA LEU A 566 -8.88 2.49 -17.15
C LEU A 566 -7.95 2.40 -15.93
N SER A 567 -8.46 2.68 -14.73
CA SER A 567 -7.70 2.54 -13.49
C SER A 567 -7.33 1.08 -13.22
N ARG A 568 -8.25 0.13 -13.49
CA ARG A 568 -7.96 -1.30 -13.40
C ARG A 568 -6.92 -1.74 -14.43
N GLU A 569 -7.04 -1.29 -15.68
CA GLU A 569 -6.07 -1.58 -16.74
C GLU A 569 -4.68 -1.02 -16.41
N ALA A 570 -4.60 0.19 -15.84
CA ALA A 570 -3.35 0.78 -15.38
C ALA A 570 -2.70 -0.04 -14.25
N LEU A 571 -3.51 -0.57 -13.32
CA LEU A 571 -3.01 -1.44 -12.24
C LEU A 571 -2.50 -2.79 -12.78
N GLU A 572 -3.18 -3.37 -13.77
CA GLU A 572 -2.72 -4.58 -14.45
C GLU A 572 -1.39 -4.36 -15.19
N LEU A 573 -1.25 -3.24 -15.91
CA LEU A 573 0.00 -2.84 -16.56
C LEU A 573 1.12 -2.61 -15.56
N GLN A 574 0.83 -1.94 -14.43
CA GLN A 574 1.80 -1.74 -13.35
C GLN A 574 2.30 -3.08 -12.79
N ASN A 575 1.39 -4.01 -12.53
CA ASN A 575 1.75 -5.35 -12.05
C ASN A 575 2.61 -6.10 -13.07
N LYS A 576 2.32 -5.95 -14.37
CA LYS A 576 3.11 -6.57 -15.44
C LYS A 576 4.49 -5.95 -15.59
N CYS A 577 4.61 -4.63 -15.46
CA CYS A 577 5.89 -3.93 -15.41
C CYS A 577 6.73 -4.38 -14.21
N GLN A 578 6.11 -4.59 -13.05
CA GLN A 578 6.81 -5.11 -11.87
C GLN A 578 7.32 -6.54 -12.11
N GLN A 579 6.49 -7.42 -12.67
CA GLN A 579 6.91 -8.79 -13.01
C GLN A 579 8.10 -8.80 -13.98
N LEU A 580 8.06 -7.99 -15.04
CA LEU A 580 9.18 -7.87 -15.99
C LEU A 580 10.44 -7.26 -15.35
N SER A 581 10.28 -6.38 -14.37
CA SER A 581 11.40 -5.84 -13.59
C SER A 581 12.05 -6.93 -12.73
N ASP A 582 11.24 -7.76 -12.07
CA ASP A 582 11.71 -8.87 -11.25
C ASP A 582 12.43 -9.92 -12.12
N GLU A 583 11.86 -10.27 -13.28
CA GLU A 583 12.51 -11.17 -14.27
C GLU A 583 13.85 -10.60 -14.78
N ASN A 584 13.93 -9.29 -15.02
CA ASN A 584 15.20 -8.66 -15.40
C ASN A 584 16.25 -8.72 -14.29
N LEU A 585 15.84 -8.57 -13.02
CA LEU A 585 16.75 -8.73 -11.88
C LEU A 585 17.28 -10.16 -11.81
N ASP A 586 16.42 -11.17 -11.95
CA ASP A 586 16.82 -12.58 -11.98
C ASP A 586 17.80 -12.86 -13.15
N LEU A 587 17.56 -12.28 -14.33
CA LEU A 587 18.45 -12.40 -15.48
C LEU A 587 19.81 -11.71 -15.25
N ILE A 588 19.81 -10.56 -14.56
CA ILE A 588 21.05 -9.87 -14.18
C ILE A 588 21.84 -10.73 -13.19
N GLU A 589 21.21 -11.28 -12.16
CA GLU A 589 21.86 -12.17 -11.19
C GLU A 589 22.43 -13.41 -11.89
N ARG A 590 21.67 -14.02 -12.80
CA ARG A 590 22.14 -15.16 -13.59
C ARG A 590 23.32 -14.81 -14.49
N ASN A 591 23.33 -13.63 -15.12
CA ASN A 591 24.47 -13.16 -15.89
C ASN A 591 25.71 -12.89 -15.03
N GLN A 592 25.53 -12.34 -13.82
CA GLN A 592 26.62 -12.16 -12.88
C GLN A 592 27.22 -13.50 -12.45
N GLN A 593 26.38 -14.50 -12.19
CA GLN A 593 26.81 -15.86 -11.86
C GLN A 593 27.58 -16.49 -13.03
N LEU A 594 27.03 -16.47 -14.25
CA LEU A 594 27.72 -16.96 -15.45
C LEU A 594 29.05 -16.25 -15.70
N THR A 595 29.13 -14.95 -15.43
CA THR A 595 30.38 -14.19 -15.52
C THR A 595 31.39 -14.65 -14.47
N GLY A 596 30.93 -15.00 -13.26
CA GLY A 596 31.74 -15.62 -12.21
C GLY A 596 32.28 -16.98 -12.65
N ASP A 597 31.40 -17.85 -13.14
CA ASP A 597 31.77 -19.20 -13.62
C ASP A 597 32.76 -19.11 -14.79
N TYR A 598 32.54 -18.20 -15.74
CA TYR A 598 33.47 -17.96 -16.85
C TYR A 598 34.86 -17.53 -16.39
N LYS A 599 34.94 -16.66 -15.37
CA LYS A 599 36.23 -16.28 -14.75
C LYS A 599 36.90 -17.46 -14.06
N GLN A 600 36.13 -18.31 -13.39
CA GLN A 600 36.68 -19.50 -12.75
C GLN A 600 37.25 -20.47 -13.79
N ILE A 601 36.52 -20.72 -14.89
CA ILE A 601 37.00 -21.55 -16.01
C ILE A 601 38.27 -20.96 -16.63
N LEU A 602 38.35 -19.63 -16.79
CA LEU A 602 39.57 -18.97 -17.27
C LEU A 602 40.76 -19.23 -16.33
N HIS A 603 40.57 -19.11 -15.02
CA HIS A 603 41.63 -19.41 -14.05
C HIS A 603 42.03 -20.89 -14.06
N GLU A 604 41.09 -21.81 -14.22
CA GLU A 604 41.37 -23.24 -14.37
C GLU A 604 42.14 -23.55 -15.67
N ASN A 605 41.81 -22.86 -16.77
CA ASN A 605 42.55 -22.96 -18.02
C ASN A 605 43.97 -22.38 -17.91
N GLU A 606 44.14 -21.22 -17.25
CA GLU A 606 45.46 -20.64 -16.97
C GLU A 606 46.30 -21.60 -16.13
N ARG A 607 45.70 -22.19 -15.08
CA ARG A 607 46.36 -23.18 -14.24
C ARG A 607 46.77 -24.42 -15.03
N SER A 608 45.87 -24.97 -15.84
CA SER A 608 46.16 -26.13 -16.70
C SER A 608 47.23 -25.82 -17.74
N SER A 609 47.24 -24.60 -18.30
CA SER A 609 48.27 -24.13 -19.22
C SER A 609 49.65 -24.04 -18.54
N ASN A 610 49.70 -23.57 -17.29
CA ASN A 610 50.93 -23.52 -16.50
C ASN A 610 51.44 -24.94 -16.16
N GLU A 611 50.54 -25.83 -15.74
CA GLU A 611 50.86 -27.24 -15.48
C GLU A 611 51.39 -27.92 -16.75
N TYR A 612 50.80 -27.64 -17.93
CA TYR A 612 51.30 -28.12 -19.21
C TYR A 612 52.69 -27.57 -19.55
N ALA A 613 52.94 -26.28 -19.28
CA ALA A 613 54.25 -25.67 -19.50
C ALA A 613 55.33 -26.30 -18.61
N GLU A 614 55.03 -26.58 -17.34
CA GLU A 614 55.92 -27.32 -16.44
C GLU A 614 56.16 -28.74 -16.92
N LEU A 615 55.11 -29.46 -17.34
CA LEU A 615 55.24 -30.81 -17.87
C LEU A 615 56.13 -30.85 -19.12
N LYS A 616 56.01 -29.84 -19.98
CA LYS A 616 56.83 -29.68 -21.18
C LYS A 616 58.30 -29.44 -20.83
N LEU A 617 58.58 -28.56 -19.87
CA LEU A 617 59.94 -28.34 -19.37
C LEU A 617 60.55 -29.62 -18.80
N ASN A 618 59.77 -30.37 -18.01
CA ASN A 618 60.20 -31.65 -17.46
C ASN A 618 60.48 -32.68 -18.57
N PHE A 619 59.64 -32.72 -19.61
CA PHE A 619 59.86 -33.60 -20.75
C PHE A 619 61.13 -33.24 -21.53
N GLU A 620 61.37 -31.96 -21.79
CA GLU A 620 62.59 -31.46 -22.44
C GLU A 620 63.83 -31.81 -21.62
N GLN A 621 63.75 -31.71 -20.28
CA GLN A 621 64.84 -32.10 -19.38
C GLN A 621 65.12 -33.61 -19.44
N VAL A 622 64.09 -34.45 -19.35
CA VAL A 622 64.22 -35.92 -19.47
C VAL A 622 64.79 -36.30 -20.84
N GLN A 623 64.40 -35.60 -21.90
CA GLN A 623 64.93 -35.83 -23.24
C GLN A 623 66.43 -35.47 -23.34
N GLY A 624 66.84 -34.38 -22.66
CA GLY A 624 68.24 -34.02 -22.49
C GLY A 624 69.03 -35.09 -21.72
N ASP A 625 68.49 -35.58 -20.61
CA ASP A 625 69.10 -36.65 -19.81
C ASP A 625 69.23 -37.96 -20.61
N LEU A 626 68.22 -38.31 -21.41
CA LEU A 626 68.29 -39.46 -22.31
C LEU A 626 69.43 -39.32 -23.34
N GLY A 627 69.58 -38.11 -23.90
CA GLY A 627 70.70 -37.81 -24.80
C GLY A 627 72.07 -37.96 -24.13
N ASN A 628 72.19 -37.55 -22.86
CA ASN A 628 73.39 -37.76 -22.05
C ASN A 628 73.65 -39.25 -21.82
N PHE A 629 72.61 -40.03 -21.47
CA PHE A 629 72.71 -41.48 -21.33
C PHE A 629 73.14 -42.18 -22.61
N ASP A 630 72.62 -41.77 -23.77
CA ASP A 630 73.04 -42.30 -25.08
C ASP A 630 74.48 -41.92 -25.43
N GLY A 631 74.94 -40.75 -24.97
CA GLY A 631 76.35 -40.34 -25.04
C GLY A 631 77.25 -41.27 -24.22
N LEU A 632 76.93 -41.45 -22.93
CA LEU A 632 77.62 -42.36 -22.02
C LEU A 632 77.62 -43.81 -22.54
N LYS A 633 76.48 -44.28 -23.06
CA LYS A 633 76.36 -45.61 -23.66
C LYS A 633 77.33 -45.79 -24.83
N ARG A 634 77.40 -44.82 -25.75
CA ARG A 634 78.37 -44.85 -26.86
C ARG A 634 79.81 -44.84 -26.37
N GLU A 635 80.09 -44.09 -25.31
CA GLU A 635 81.41 -44.05 -24.69
C GLU A 635 81.80 -45.41 -24.10
N TYR A 636 80.89 -46.06 -23.38
CA TYR A 636 81.09 -47.41 -22.86
C TYR A 636 81.18 -48.47 -23.97
N GLU A 637 80.37 -48.38 -25.03
CA GLU A 637 80.49 -49.25 -26.20
C GLU A 637 81.87 -49.11 -26.86
N THR A 638 82.37 -47.87 -26.98
CA THR A 638 83.72 -47.59 -27.49
C THR A 638 84.80 -48.16 -26.58
N GLN A 639 84.66 -48.00 -25.26
CA GLN A 639 85.56 -48.60 -24.27
C GLN A 639 85.56 -50.13 -24.33
N ILE A 640 84.38 -50.75 -24.46
CA ILE A 640 84.23 -52.20 -24.63
C ILE A 640 84.92 -52.66 -25.90
N GLU A 641 84.77 -51.93 -27.01
CA GLU A 641 85.39 -52.30 -28.27
C GLU A 641 86.92 -52.15 -28.23
N ASN A 642 87.43 -51.09 -27.58
CA ASN A 642 88.85 -50.93 -27.29
C ASN A 642 89.39 -52.07 -26.43
N LEU A 643 88.67 -52.46 -25.37
CA LEU A 643 89.04 -53.59 -24.52
C LEU A 643 89.00 -54.92 -25.29
N LYS A 644 88.06 -55.12 -26.21
CA LYS A 644 88.05 -56.29 -27.10
C LYS A 644 89.26 -56.30 -28.02
N LEU A 645 89.65 -55.16 -28.58
CA LEU A 645 90.85 -55.03 -29.42
C LEU A 645 92.13 -55.31 -28.60
N GLU A 646 92.23 -54.80 -27.38
CA GLU A 646 93.32 -55.15 -26.47
C GLU A 646 93.30 -56.63 -26.10
N LEU A 647 92.13 -57.22 -25.81
CA LEU A 647 92.00 -58.66 -25.55
C LEU A 647 92.41 -59.49 -26.77
N ALA A 648 92.10 -59.05 -27.98
CA ALA A 648 92.52 -59.71 -29.21
C ALA A 648 94.04 -59.65 -29.38
N LYS A 649 94.65 -58.48 -29.17
CA LYS A 649 96.12 -58.32 -29.18
C LYS A 649 96.78 -59.17 -28.11
N ASN A 650 96.26 -59.16 -26.89
CA ASN A 650 96.77 -59.97 -25.78
C ASN A 650 96.61 -61.47 -26.08
N LYS A 651 95.51 -61.91 -26.71
CA LYS A 651 95.35 -63.31 -27.15
C LYS A 651 96.32 -63.71 -28.25
N GLU A 652 96.64 -62.79 -29.16
CA GLU A 652 97.63 -62.99 -30.22
C GLU A 652 99.04 -63.09 -29.61
N GLU A 653 99.38 -62.20 -28.67
CA GLU A 653 100.60 -62.29 -27.86
C GLU A 653 100.64 -63.57 -27.03
N LEU A 654 99.53 -63.99 -26.41
CA LEU A 654 99.47 -65.22 -25.62
C LEU A 654 99.63 -66.45 -26.52
N SER A 655 99.07 -66.44 -27.73
CA SER A 655 99.27 -67.50 -28.72
C SER A 655 100.72 -67.55 -29.22
N ARG A 656 101.35 -66.38 -29.37
CA ARG A 656 102.77 -66.25 -29.72
C ARG A 656 103.67 -66.75 -28.58
N ILE A 657 103.39 -66.35 -27.34
CA ILE A 657 104.05 -66.83 -26.11
C ILE A 657 103.80 -68.33 -25.91
N GLN A 658 102.64 -68.87 -26.31
CA GLN A 658 102.31 -70.30 -26.19
C GLN A 658 102.98 -71.14 -27.31
N GLY A 659 103.23 -70.55 -28.48
CA GLY A 659 104.13 -71.10 -29.51
C GLY A 659 105.61 -71.06 -29.09
N GLU A 660 106.03 -69.98 -28.43
CA GLU A 660 107.36 -69.84 -27.83
C GLU A 660 107.54 -70.80 -26.64
N LYS A 661 106.51 -71.02 -25.81
CA LYS A 661 106.47 -71.99 -24.69
C LYS A 661 106.58 -73.44 -25.17
N SER A 662 105.96 -73.78 -26.30
CA SER A 662 106.10 -75.10 -26.93
C SER A 662 107.52 -75.35 -27.46
N SER A 663 108.27 -74.28 -27.72
CA SER A 663 109.69 -74.32 -28.12
C SER A 663 110.64 -74.30 -26.91
N LEU A 664 110.18 -73.81 -25.76
CA LEU A 664 110.95 -73.61 -24.52
C LEU A 664 110.76 -74.69 -23.45
N GLU A 665 109.88 -75.69 -23.63
CA GLU A 665 109.81 -76.89 -22.77
C GLU A 665 110.99 -77.87 -22.98
N LYS A 666 111.97 -77.53 -23.84
CA LYS A 666 113.22 -78.28 -24.04
C LYS A 666 114.45 -77.78 -23.29
N LEU A 667 114.39 -76.70 -22.52
CA LEU A 667 115.56 -76.20 -21.78
C LEU A 667 115.18 -75.71 -20.38
N GLN A 668 115.57 -76.53 -19.41
CA GLN A 668 115.39 -76.38 -17.98
C GLN A 668 116.26 -75.24 -17.40
N SER A 669 115.80 -74.68 -16.27
CA SER A 669 116.55 -74.06 -15.16
C SER A 669 116.82 -72.54 -15.10
N SER A 670 116.40 -71.97 -13.94
CA SER A 670 117.09 -70.96 -13.09
C SER A 670 116.72 -69.45 -13.17
N THR A 671 116.17 -68.98 -12.02
CA THR A 671 116.45 -67.74 -11.23
C THR A 671 116.08 -66.30 -11.71
N LEU A 672 115.21 -65.67 -10.89
CA LEU A 672 115.14 -64.30 -10.31
C LEU A 672 115.07 -62.96 -11.12
N GLU A 673 114.04 -62.18 -10.74
CA GLU A 673 114.01 -60.76 -10.27
C GLU A 673 113.82 -59.52 -11.17
N THR A 674 112.99 -58.60 -10.61
CA THR A 674 112.80 -57.13 -10.81
C THR A 674 111.78 -56.59 -11.84
N SER A 675 110.79 -55.82 -11.34
CA SER A 675 110.65 -54.37 -11.64
C SER A 675 109.54 -53.71 -10.81
N GLU A 676 109.94 -52.95 -9.79
CA GLU A 676 109.14 -51.92 -9.12
C GLU A 676 108.83 -50.78 -10.10
N THR A 677 107.57 -50.60 -10.50
CA THR A 677 107.04 -49.34 -11.09
C THR A 677 105.51 -49.30 -11.22
N GLN A 678 104.78 -50.27 -10.67
CA GLN A 678 103.30 -50.33 -10.78
C GLN A 678 102.55 -49.96 -9.49
N THR A 679 103.25 -49.82 -8.36
CA THR A 679 102.64 -49.70 -7.03
C THR A 679 102.12 -48.29 -6.70
N SER A 680 102.56 -47.23 -7.40
CA SER A 680 102.10 -45.85 -7.20
C SER A 680 100.87 -45.50 -8.06
N SER A 681 100.75 -46.09 -9.26
CA SER A 681 99.58 -45.94 -10.14
C SER A 681 98.35 -46.66 -9.59
N LEU A 682 98.53 -47.89 -9.09
CA LEU A 682 97.47 -48.68 -8.46
C LEU A 682 96.95 -48.03 -7.16
N LYS A 683 97.81 -47.36 -6.39
CA LYS A 683 97.40 -46.67 -5.15
C LYS A 683 96.49 -45.47 -5.40
N ASN A 684 96.72 -44.70 -6.47
CA ASN A 684 95.85 -43.59 -6.85
C ASN A 684 94.53 -44.07 -7.45
N LYS A 685 94.56 -45.16 -8.22
CA LYS A 685 93.34 -45.80 -8.76
C LYS A 685 92.46 -46.38 -7.64
N ILE A 686 93.06 -47.01 -6.63
CA ILE A 686 92.35 -47.53 -5.45
C ILE A 686 91.70 -46.39 -4.65
N LYS A 687 92.37 -45.24 -4.53
CA LYS A 687 91.82 -44.08 -3.83
C LYS A 687 90.63 -43.45 -4.58
N GLN A 688 90.73 -43.27 -5.90
CA GLN A 688 89.60 -42.82 -6.73
C GLN A 688 88.39 -43.78 -6.64
N LEU A 689 88.62 -45.09 -6.69
CA LEU A 689 87.55 -46.09 -6.56
C LEU A 689 86.92 -46.10 -5.15
N GLN A 690 87.64 -45.67 -4.11
CA GLN A 690 87.09 -45.52 -2.76
C GLN A 690 86.24 -44.25 -2.61
N ASP A 691 86.66 -43.16 -3.23
CA ASP A 691 85.90 -41.90 -3.24
C ASP A 691 84.61 -42.07 -4.07
N GLU A 692 84.68 -42.69 -5.25
CA GLU A 692 83.49 -43.02 -6.07
C GLU A 692 82.53 -43.96 -5.33
N LYS A 693 83.05 -44.95 -4.60
CA LYS A 693 82.22 -45.85 -3.79
C LYS A 693 81.46 -45.10 -2.68
N SER A 694 82.10 -44.11 -2.05
CA SER A 694 81.47 -43.25 -1.03
C SER A 694 80.32 -42.44 -1.63
N ASP A 695 80.51 -41.90 -2.84
CA ASP A 695 79.49 -41.13 -3.53
C ASP A 695 78.29 -42.01 -3.96
N TYR A 696 78.55 -43.24 -4.42
CA TYR A 696 77.50 -44.22 -4.70
C TYR A 696 76.70 -44.63 -3.46
N GLU A 697 77.36 -44.79 -2.31
CA GLU A 697 76.68 -45.10 -1.05
C GLU A 697 75.80 -43.92 -0.59
N SER A 698 76.22 -42.67 -0.80
CA SER A 698 75.38 -41.49 -0.55
C SER A 698 74.16 -41.44 -1.46
N LEU A 699 74.38 -41.63 -2.77
CA LEU A 699 73.31 -41.59 -3.79
C LEU A 699 72.30 -42.73 -3.59
N PHE A 700 72.76 -43.91 -3.17
CA PHE A 700 71.90 -45.04 -2.85
C PHE A 700 71.02 -44.77 -1.62
N ASN A 701 71.55 -44.09 -0.60
CA ASN A 701 70.78 -43.69 0.57
C ASN A 701 69.73 -42.63 0.24
N GLU A 702 70.06 -41.66 -0.62
CA GLU A 702 69.10 -40.69 -1.14
C GLU A 702 67.99 -41.35 -1.95
N TYR A 703 68.33 -42.28 -2.84
CA TYR A 703 67.33 -43.07 -3.59
C TYR A 703 66.39 -43.83 -2.65
N LYS A 704 66.92 -44.43 -1.57
CA LYS A 704 66.13 -45.15 -0.57
C LYS A 704 65.19 -44.21 0.20
N GLN A 705 65.65 -43.01 0.52
CA GLN A 705 64.83 -41.98 1.16
C GLN A 705 63.71 -41.51 0.22
N MET A 706 64.05 -41.19 -1.03
CA MET A 706 63.11 -40.74 -2.05
C MET A 706 62.03 -41.79 -2.35
N LYS A 707 62.40 -43.08 -2.36
CA LYS A 707 61.43 -44.18 -2.48
C LYS A 707 60.47 -44.27 -1.30
N THR A 708 60.93 -43.91 -0.10
CA THR A 708 60.07 -43.85 1.10
C THR A 708 59.11 -42.68 1.02
N ASP A 709 59.58 -41.52 0.55
CA ASP A 709 58.76 -40.32 0.38
C ASP A 709 57.70 -40.50 -0.71
N ILE A 710 58.04 -41.16 -1.83
CA ILE A 710 57.07 -41.54 -2.87
C ILE A 710 55.94 -42.40 -2.27
N ASN A 711 56.28 -43.42 -1.48
CA ASN A 711 55.27 -44.26 -0.83
C ASN A 711 54.37 -43.47 0.13
N ASN A 712 54.92 -42.51 0.89
CA ASN A 712 54.15 -41.66 1.78
C ASN A 712 53.20 -40.74 1.00
N ILE A 713 53.66 -40.17 -0.12
CA ILE A 713 52.83 -39.34 -1.01
C ILE A 713 51.70 -40.18 -1.64
N THR A 714 51.98 -41.40 -2.07
CA THR A 714 50.95 -42.33 -2.58
C THR A 714 49.88 -42.60 -1.54
N GLN A 715 50.26 -42.83 -0.27
CA GLN A 715 49.29 -43.04 0.81
C GLN A 715 48.43 -41.79 1.10
N LEU A 716 49.02 -40.58 1.02
CA LEU A 716 48.27 -39.34 1.17
C LEU A 716 47.31 -39.11 0.00
N TYR A 717 47.72 -39.45 -1.23
CA TYR A 717 46.88 -39.39 -2.42
C TYR A 717 45.67 -40.32 -2.30
N ASP A 718 45.89 -41.58 -1.87
CA ASP A 718 44.81 -42.54 -1.64
C ASP A 718 43.83 -42.10 -0.56
N LYS A 719 44.33 -41.43 0.49
CA LYS A 719 43.47 -40.84 1.53
C LYS A 719 42.66 -39.68 0.97
N CYS A 720 43.28 -38.76 0.22
CA CYS A 720 42.60 -37.64 -0.42
C CYS A 720 41.50 -38.11 -1.39
N LEU A 721 41.75 -39.20 -2.12
CA LEU A 721 40.76 -39.85 -2.99
C LEU A 721 39.54 -40.40 -2.23
N LYS A 722 39.75 -40.94 -1.02
CA LYS A 722 38.65 -41.40 -0.16
C LYS A 722 37.85 -40.22 0.38
N ASP A 723 38.53 -39.20 0.89
CA ASP A 723 37.89 -38.00 1.43
C ASP A 723 37.07 -37.27 0.33
N LYS A 724 37.60 -37.20 -0.90
CA LYS A 724 36.88 -36.68 -2.08
C LYS A 724 35.57 -37.43 -2.33
N LYS A 725 35.60 -38.78 -2.36
CA LYS A 725 34.41 -39.59 -2.57
C LYS A 725 33.37 -39.44 -1.46
N GLU A 726 33.82 -39.25 -0.22
CA GLU A 726 32.91 -39.03 0.92
C GLU A 726 32.21 -37.66 0.82
N ILE A 727 32.96 -36.61 0.44
CA ILE A 727 32.39 -35.27 0.21
C ILE A 727 31.42 -35.27 -0.98
N GLU A 728 31.76 -35.94 -2.09
CA GLU A 728 30.86 -36.09 -3.24
C GLU A 728 29.54 -36.79 -2.84
N GLY A 729 29.61 -37.81 -1.98
CA GLY A 729 28.42 -38.47 -1.42
C GLY A 729 27.55 -37.54 -0.57
N GLN A 730 28.17 -36.74 0.31
CA GLN A 730 27.45 -35.75 1.12
C GLN A 730 26.80 -34.66 0.26
N LEU A 731 27.46 -34.27 -0.84
CA LEU A 731 26.96 -33.25 -1.76
C LEU A 731 25.70 -33.75 -2.50
N HIS A 732 25.71 -35.01 -2.97
CA HIS A 732 24.53 -35.63 -3.57
C HIS A 732 23.35 -35.79 -2.60
N GLU A 733 23.59 -36.09 -1.31
CA GLU A 733 22.53 -36.09 -0.30
C GLU A 733 21.94 -34.70 -0.09
N LEU A 734 22.77 -33.66 -0.09
CA LEU A 734 22.33 -32.27 0.06
C LEU A 734 21.51 -31.80 -1.16
N GLU A 735 21.94 -32.15 -2.37
CA GLU A 735 21.21 -31.87 -3.63
C GLU A 735 19.83 -32.53 -3.65
N ARG A 736 19.76 -33.77 -3.13
CA ARG A 736 18.49 -34.48 -2.97
C ARG A 736 17.57 -33.76 -1.97
N HIS A 737 18.07 -33.39 -0.79
CA HIS A 737 17.27 -32.66 0.20
C HIS A 737 16.79 -31.29 -0.32
N TYR A 738 17.62 -30.60 -1.09
CA TYR A 738 17.25 -29.33 -1.72
C TYR A 738 16.11 -29.51 -2.73
N SER A 739 16.16 -30.58 -3.53
CA SER A 739 15.10 -30.93 -4.48
C SER A 739 13.78 -31.27 -3.79
N GLU A 740 13.84 -31.99 -2.65
CA GLU A 740 12.67 -32.31 -1.82
C GLU A 740 12.05 -31.02 -1.23
N MET A 741 12.85 -30.09 -0.71
CA MET A 741 12.34 -28.79 -0.22
C MET A 741 11.73 -27.91 -1.33
N LEU A 742 12.29 -27.91 -2.54
CA LEU A 742 11.70 -27.21 -3.68
C LEU A 742 10.31 -27.76 -4.02
N HIS A 743 10.14 -29.08 -3.95
CA HIS A 743 8.85 -29.72 -4.17
C HIS A 743 7.83 -29.35 -3.09
N GLU A 744 8.21 -29.36 -1.81
CA GLU A 744 7.36 -28.91 -0.70
C GLU A 744 6.94 -27.45 -0.83
N LYS A 745 7.87 -26.56 -1.22
CA LYS A 745 7.57 -25.15 -1.49
C LYS A 745 6.51 -24.98 -2.58
N GLN A 746 6.56 -25.81 -3.62
CA GLN A 746 5.57 -25.77 -4.70
C GLN A 746 4.19 -26.25 -4.21
N LEU A 747 4.13 -27.34 -3.44
CA LEU A 747 2.88 -27.83 -2.86
C LEU A 747 2.22 -26.78 -1.94
N LEU A 748 3.00 -26.11 -1.09
CA LEU A 748 2.50 -25.03 -0.22
C LEU A 748 2.02 -23.82 -1.04
N LYS A 749 2.68 -23.51 -2.16
CA LYS A 749 2.26 -22.42 -3.05
C LYS A 749 0.92 -22.74 -3.71
N ASP A 750 0.74 -23.99 -4.13
CA ASP A 750 -0.51 -24.48 -4.72
C ASP A 750 -1.63 -24.47 -3.67
N GLU A 751 -1.37 -24.90 -2.43
CA GLU A 751 -2.33 -24.83 -1.31
C GLU A 751 -2.75 -23.38 -0.97
N ILE A 752 -1.79 -22.44 -0.93
CA ILE A 752 -2.10 -21.02 -0.74
C ILE A 752 -2.96 -20.47 -1.89
N GLN A 753 -2.73 -20.92 -3.13
CA GLN A 753 -3.57 -20.52 -4.26
C GLN A 753 -4.97 -21.11 -4.16
N GLU A 754 -5.13 -22.38 -3.78
CA GLU A 754 -6.46 -22.99 -3.56
C GLU A 754 -7.24 -22.28 -2.44
N LEU A 755 -6.56 -21.91 -1.35
CA LEU A 755 -7.15 -21.12 -0.26
C LEU A 755 -7.53 -19.69 -0.69
N LYS A 756 -6.82 -19.10 -1.66
CA LYS A 756 -7.16 -17.79 -2.25
C LYS A 756 -8.34 -17.86 -3.22
N ILE A 757 -8.50 -18.98 -3.94
CA ILE A 757 -9.57 -19.17 -4.94
C ILE A 757 -10.90 -19.59 -4.27
N SER A 758 -10.88 -19.94 -2.97
CA SER A 758 -12.08 -20.22 -2.17
C SER A 758 -12.44 -19.08 -1.21
N PRO A 759 -13.07 -17.97 -1.65
CA PRO A 759 -13.73 -17.08 -0.72
C PRO A 759 -14.96 -17.80 -0.12
N LEU A 760 -14.86 -18.06 1.18
CA LEU A 760 -15.99 -18.32 2.05
C LEU A 760 -17.06 -17.24 1.85
N ASN A 761 -18.18 -17.67 1.28
CA ASN A 761 -19.52 -17.10 1.37
C ASN A 761 -19.99 -17.05 2.85
N LEU A 762 -19.32 -16.26 3.69
CA LEU A 762 -19.61 -16.14 5.14
C LEU A 762 -19.92 -14.72 5.62
N THR A 763 -20.57 -13.89 4.79
CA THR A 763 -21.04 -12.55 5.23
C THR A 763 -22.50 -12.21 4.90
N ASN A 764 -23.33 -13.17 4.47
CA ASN A 764 -24.78 -12.94 4.26
C ASN A 764 -25.66 -13.79 5.19
N LYS A 765 -25.61 -13.47 6.50
CA LYS A 765 -26.59 -13.92 7.50
C LYS A 765 -27.29 -12.74 8.17
N SER A 766 -28.03 -11.96 7.40
CA SER A 766 -29.25 -11.29 7.87
C SER A 766 -30.12 -11.00 6.67
N ASN A 767 -31.38 -11.44 6.70
CA ASN A 767 -32.51 -11.16 5.77
C ASN A 767 -33.25 -12.45 5.36
N LYS A 768 -33.55 -13.31 6.34
CA LYS A 768 -34.59 -14.35 6.22
C LYS A 768 -35.63 -14.17 7.32
N LEU A 769 -36.28 -13.01 7.36
CA LEU A 769 -37.49 -12.80 8.18
C LEU A 769 -38.72 -12.31 7.42
N ASP A 770 -38.60 -11.92 6.13
CA ASP A 770 -39.75 -11.36 5.38
C ASP A 770 -40.37 -12.29 4.34
N ASN A 771 -39.98 -13.57 4.26
CA ASN A 771 -40.52 -14.53 3.27
C ASN A 771 -41.36 -15.65 3.89
N LEU A 772 -42.09 -15.37 4.98
CA LEU A 772 -43.04 -16.31 5.59
C LEU A 772 -44.50 -16.15 5.11
N GLU A 773 -44.80 -15.15 4.28
CA GLU A 773 -46.17 -14.94 3.75
C GLU A 773 -46.44 -15.55 2.37
N VAL A 774 -45.43 -16.02 1.64
CA VAL A 774 -45.61 -16.61 0.29
C VAL A 774 -45.77 -18.14 0.30
N LEU A 775 -45.49 -18.79 1.44
CA LEU A 775 -45.53 -20.26 1.59
C LEU A 775 -46.91 -20.86 1.94
N LYS A 776 -48.01 -20.15 1.63
CA LYS A 776 -49.38 -20.68 1.74
C LYS A 776 -50.08 -20.92 0.40
N ALA A 777 -49.48 -20.58 -0.74
CA ALA A 777 -50.19 -20.57 -2.02
C ALA A 777 -49.91 -21.73 -2.98
N GLU A 778 -48.92 -22.62 -2.76
CA GLU A 778 -48.54 -23.58 -3.80
C GLU A 778 -48.51 -25.04 -3.31
N LYS A 779 -49.70 -25.59 -3.05
CA LYS A 779 -49.95 -27.04 -3.16
C LYS A 779 -50.48 -27.35 -4.55
N LYS A 780 -49.59 -27.47 -5.53
CA LYS A 780 -49.78 -28.25 -6.77
C LYS A 780 -48.51 -28.13 -7.63
N TYR A 781 -47.65 -29.13 -7.57
CA TYR A 781 -47.42 -30.06 -8.69
C TYR A 781 -46.28 -31.01 -8.33
N ASN A 782 -46.60 -32.28 -8.49
CA ASN A 782 -45.76 -33.45 -8.35
C ASN A 782 -44.81 -33.50 -9.56
N ILE A 783 -43.48 -33.44 -9.35
CA ILE A 783 -42.40 -33.95 -10.24
C ILE A 783 -41.08 -33.91 -9.42
N ASN A 784 -40.33 -35.03 -9.45
CA ASN A 784 -38.90 -35.23 -9.06
C ASN A 784 -38.50 -35.56 -7.61
N GLU A 785 -39.16 -36.50 -6.95
CA GLU A 785 -38.64 -37.12 -5.69
C GLU A 785 -37.30 -37.87 -5.87
N GLU A 786 -37.01 -38.39 -7.06
CA GLU A 786 -35.85 -39.26 -7.30
C GLU A 786 -34.50 -38.50 -7.37
N ASN A 787 -34.53 -37.21 -7.77
CA ASN A 787 -33.34 -36.38 -7.79
C ASN A 787 -32.93 -35.90 -6.39
N TYR A 788 -33.90 -35.62 -5.52
CA TYR A 788 -33.60 -35.21 -4.15
C TYR A 788 -33.01 -36.35 -3.32
N LEU A 789 -33.44 -37.60 -3.56
CA LEU A 789 -32.86 -38.76 -2.89
C LEU A 789 -31.39 -38.97 -3.26
N LYS A 790 -31.04 -38.86 -4.56
CA LYS A 790 -29.64 -38.97 -5.03
C LYS A 790 -28.78 -37.81 -4.53
N GLU A 791 -29.34 -36.61 -4.45
CA GLU A 791 -28.62 -35.45 -3.92
C GLU A 791 -28.35 -35.60 -2.42
N ILE A 792 -29.34 -36.05 -1.65
CA ILE A 792 -29.19 -36.37 -0.22
C ILE A 792 -28.14 -37.47 0.00
N GLU A 793 -28.11 -38.48 -0.85
CA GLU A 793 -27.13 -39.58 -0.77
C GLU A 793 -25.71 -39.07 -1.07
N SER A 794 -25.53 -38.25 -2.13
CA SER A 794 -24.23 -37.63 -2.42
C SER A 794 -23.75 -36.68 -1.32
N LEU A 795 -24.69 -35.97 -0.67
CA LEU A 795 -24.37 -35.08 0.46
C LEU A 795 -23.97 -35.87 1.71
N ARG A 796 -24.54 -37.05 1.93
CA ARG A 796 -24.12 -37.96 3.02
C ARG A 796 -22.72 -38.51 2.77
N ASP A 797 -22.41 -38.91 1.55
CA ASP A 797 -21.07 -39.40 1.20
C ASP A 797 -20.01 -38.31 1.36
N LYS A 798 -20.31 -37.08 0.92
CA LYS A 798 -19.43 -35.93 1.15
C LYS A 798 -19.24 -35.62 2.64
N LEU A 799 -20.30 -35.70 3.43
CA LEU A 799 -20.22 -35.49 4.88
C LEU A 799 -19.31 -36.52 5.55
N GLU A 800 -19.38 -37.78 5.13
CA GLU A 800 -18.54 -38.85 5.68
C GLU A 800 -17.07 -38.70 5.25
N GLN A 801 -16.81 -38.26 4.02
CA GLN A 801 -15.46 -37.89 3.57
C GLN A 801 -14.87 -36.74 4.40
N TYR A 802 -15.65 -35.69 4.66
CA TYR A 802 -15.19 -34.57 5.48
C TYR A 802 -14.85 -35.00 6.92
N LYS A 803 -15.64 -35.90 7.52
CA LYS A 803 -15.31 -36.44 8.85
C LYS A 803 -14.00 -37.23 8.85
N SER A 804 -13.72 -37.98 7.78
CA SER A 804 -12.45 -38.72 7.66
C SER A 804 -11.26 -37.77 7.54
N ILE A 805 -11.42 -36.69 6.77
CA ILE A 805 -10.39 -35.65 6.61
C ILE A 805 -10.16 -34.90 7.93
N ASP A 806 -11.22 -34.52 8.64
CA ASP A 806 -11.11 -33.88 9.96
C ASP A 806 -10.36 -34.75 10.96
N LYS A 807 -10.58 -36.07 10.92
CA LYS A 807 -9.86 -37.03 11.76
C LYS A 807 -8.37 -37.10 11.41
N ALA A 808 -8.01 -37.05 10.12
CA ALA A 808 -6.63 -37.02 9.66
C ALA A 808 -5.94 -35.69 10.04
N ASN A 809 -6.61 -34.55 9.81
CA ASN A 809 -6.11 -33.23 10.17
C ASN A 809 -5.86 -33.11 11.67
N ARG A 810 -6.75 -33.64 12.51
CA ARG A 810 -6.55 -33.65 13.96
C ARG A 810 -5.31 -34.46 14.36
N ALA A 811 -5.05 -35.60 13.71
CA ALA A 811 -3.85 -36.39 13.96
C ALA A 811 -2.56 -35.67 13.49
N SER A 812 -2.60 -34.97 12.35
CA SER A 812 -1.48 -34.17 11.87
C SER A 812 -1.17 -32.99 12.78
N ILE A 813 -2.19 -32.28 13.27
CA ILE A 813 -2.02 -31.19 14.24
C ILE A 813 -1.36 -31.71 15.53
N GLU A 814 -1.84 -32.84 16.07
CA GLU A 814 -1.27 -33.46 17.27
C GLU A 814 0.19 -33.88 17.05
N PHE A 815 0.55 -34.34 15.85
CA PHE A 815 1.94 -34.63 15.50
C PHE A 815 2.82 -33.37 15.51
N TYR A 816 2.37 -32.27 14.89
CA TYR A 816 3.14 -31.01 14.85
C TYR A 816 3.27 -30.35 16.22
N GLU A 817 2.23 -30.41 17.06
CA GLU A 817 2.30 -29.92 18.44
C GLU A 817 3.36 -30.66 19.26
N ASN A 818 3.44 -31.98 19.09
CA ASN A 818 4.46 -32.80 19.73
C ASN A 818 5.88 -32.46 19.25
N GLU A 819 6.08 -32.21 17.96
CA GLU A 819 7.40 -31.86 17.42
C GLU A 819 7.84 -30.45 17.83
N LEU A 820 6.90 -29.50 17.86
CA LEU A 820 7.12 -28.16 18.39
C LEU A 820 7.55 -28.19 19.86
N GLN A 821 6.94 -29.07 20.67
CA GLN A 821 7.31 -29.22 22.08
C GLN A 821 8.73 -29.77 22.24
N LYS A 822 9.17 -30.72 21.40
CA LYS A 822 10.56 -31.20 21.40
C LYS A 822 11.55 -30.10 21.04
N LEU A 823 11.22 -29.28 20.03
CA LEU A 823 12.06 -28.15 19.62
C LEU A 823 12.19 -27.11 20.73
N LYS A 824 11.10 -26.78 21.44
CA LYS A 824 11.13 -25.90 22.61
C LYS A 824 12.09 -26.41 23.69
N VAL A 825 12.00 -27.69 24.05
CA VAL A 825 12.90 -28.31 25.04
C VAL A 825 14.36 -28.28 24.57
N LYS A 826 14.63 -28.49 23.27
CA LYS A 826 15.98 -28.40 22.71
C LYS A 826 16.52 -26.96 22.75
N ASN A 827 15.67 -25.98 22.48
CA ASN A 827 16.03 -24.57 22.51
C ASN A 827 16.35 -24.12 23.95
N GLU A 828 15.52 -24.49 24.93
CA GLU A 828 15.81 -24.22 26.35
C GLU A 828 17.16 -24.83 26.81
N LYS A 829 17.51 -26.03 26.33
CA LYS A 829 18.81 -26.65 26.63
C LYS A 829 19.97 -25.86 26.01
N LEU A 830 19.80 -25.31 24.81
CA LEU A 830 20.81 -24.47 24.17
C LEU A 830 20.95 -23.12 24.87
N THR A 831 19.83 -22.50 25.27
CA THR A 831 19.83 -21.27 26.06
C THR A 831 20.58 -21.46 27.37
N ARG A 832 20.33 -22.54 28.12
CA ARG A 832 21.08 -22.83 29.36
C ARG A 832 22.57 -23.03 29.11
N LYS A 833 22.96 -23.71 28.02
CA LYS A 833 24.38 -23.86 27.64
C LYS A 833 25.02 -22.53 27.26
N LEU A 834 24.28 -21.67 26.59
CA LEU A 834 24.74 -20.32 26.25
C LEU A 834 24.96 -19.50 27.53
N ASP A 835 24.02 -19.55 28.46
CA ASP A 835 24.13 -18.88 29.76
C ASP A 835 25.34 -19.41 30.56
N ASP A 836 25.54 -20.73 30.63
CA ASP A 836 26.71 -21.33 31.28
C ASP A 836 28.04 -20.88 30.64
N THR A 837 28.05 -20.72 29.30
CA THR A 837 29.22 -20.26 28.54
C THR A 837 29.49 -18.77 28.75
N LEU A 838 28.44 -17.95 28.80
CA LEU A 838 28.52 -16.52 29.07
C LEU A 838 28.87 -16.21 30.53
N VAL A 839 28.52 -17.08 31.47
CA VAL A 839 28.94 -16.97 32.88
C VAL A 839 30.39 -17.42 33.08
N THR A 840 30.92 -18.33 32.26
CA THR A 840 32.32 -18.79 32.32
C THR A 840 33.30 -17.92 31.53
N LEU A 841 32.84 -17.18 30.51
CA LEU A 841 33.69 -16.26 29.73
C LEU A 841 34.37 -15.15 30.55
N PRO A 842 33.69 -14.49 31.52
CA PRO A 842 34.29 -13.43 32.34
C PRO A 842 35.38 -13.91 33.29
N VAL A 843 35.42 -15.21 33.62
CA VAL A 843 36.43 -15.78 34.53
C VAL A 843 37.78 -15.99 33.83
N LEU A 844 37.81 -16.07 32.49
CA LEU A 844 39.02 -16.31 31.69
C LEU A 844 39.67 -15.03 31.12
N SER A 845 38.99 -13.89 31.22
CA SER A 845 39.52 -12.59 30.79
C SER A 845 39.56 -11.65 31.99
N GLY A 846 40.69 -11.65 32.70
CA GLY A 846 40.92 -10.85 33.90
C GLY A 846 40.96 -9.35 33.64
N ASN A 847 39.80 -8.73 33.39
CA ASN A 847 39.57 -7.28 33.38
C ASN A 847 38.12 -6.98 33.78
N HIS A 848 37.82 -7.07 35.08
CA HIS A 848 36.60 -6.53 35.66
C HIS A 848 36.68 -5.00 35.71
N ASP A 849 36.03 -4.28 34.79
CA ASP A 849 35.26 -3.04 35.11
C ASP A 849 34.57 -2.30 33.93
N LEU A 850 34.66 -2.76 32.68
CA LEU A 850 34.22 -1.92 31.54
C LEU A 850 32.74 -2.06 31.14
N GLY A 851 32.09 -3.21 31.38
CA GLY A 851 30.70 -3.43 30.97
C GLY A 851 29.69 -2.56 31.73
N ASP A 852 29.97 -2.27 32.99
CA ASP A 852 29.08 -1.53 33.89
C ASP A 852 29.22 0.00 33.78
N SER A 853 30.20 0.48 32.98
CA SER A 853 30.52 1.90 32.81
C SER A 853 29.80 2.55 31.61
N GLN A 854 29.51 1.78 30.55
CA GLN A 854 28.90 2.32 29.33
C GLN A 854 27.45 2.81 29.58
N ALA A 855 26.63 1.98 30.25
CA ALA A 855 25.24 2.30 30.56
C ALA A 855 25.11 3.46 31.56
N LYS A 856 26.02 3.54 32.54
CA LYS A 856 26.06 4.65 33.51
C LYS A 856 26.46 5.97 32.85
N LEU A 857 27.38 5.93 31.87
CA LEU A 857 27.79 7.10 31.10
C LEU A 857 26.67 7.63 30.21
N GLU A 858 25.92 6.74 29.56
CA GLU A 858 24.81 7.13 28.68
C GLU A 858 23.63 7.69 29.50
N TYR A 859 23.32 7.07 30.64
CA TYR A 859 22.35 7.61 31.59
C TYR A 859 22.76 9.00 32.12
N LEU A 860 24.03 9.18 32.50
CA LEU A 860 24.54 10.47 32.97
C LEU A 860 24.49 11.55 31.88
N ARG A 861 24.81 11.22 30.61
CA ARG A 861 24.67 12.15 29.47
C ARG A 861 23.24 12.64 29.30
N ASN A 862 22.26 11.73 29.38
CA ASN A 862 20.84 12.08 29.25
C ASN A 862 20.35 12.96 30.41
N ILE A 863 20.78 12.68 31.63
CA ILE A 863 20.42 13.51 32.79
C ILE A 863 21.06 14.90 32.70
N LEU A 864 22.34 14.99 32.31
CA LEU A 864 23.03 16.27 32.13
C LEU A 864 22.39 17.11 31.03
N PHE A 865 22.00 16.49 29.91
CA PHE A 865 21.31 17.17 28.83
C PHE A 865 19.97 17.77 29.29
N ASN A 866 19.14 16.98 29.98
CA ASN A 866 17.87 17.47 30.53
C ASN A 866 18.08 18.57 31.58
N TYR A 867 19.14 18.47 32.38
CA TYR A 867 19.52 19.48 33.36
C TYR A 867 19.91 20.80 32.69
N MET A 868 20.69 20.75 31.60
CA MET A 868 21.12 21.94 30.84
C MET A 868 19.95 22.63 30.12
N ILE A 869 18.93 21.88 29.71
CA ILE A 869 17.70 22.44 29.10
C ILE A 869 16.79 23.10 30.16
N GLY A 870 17.05 22.88 31.45
CA GLY A 870 16.34 23.52 32.55
C GLY A 870 15.02 22.84 32.93
N ARG A 871 14.75 21.61 32.45
CA ARG A 871 13.60 20.82 32.90
C ARG A 871 13.91 20.19 34.25
N GLU A 872 13.03 20.36 35.23
CA GLU A 872 13.12 19.71 36.55
C GLU A 872 14.50 19.83 37.21
N SER A 873 15.17 20.98 37.03
CA SER A 873 16.60 21.10 37.28
C SER A 873 17.01 20.78 38.73
N LEU A 874 16.15 21.03 39.72
CA LEU A 874 16.39 20.65 41.11
C LEU A 874 16.42 19.12 41.32
N VAL A 875 15.51 18.40 40.66
CA VAL A 875 15.42 16.93 40.73
C VAL A 875 16.61 16.33 39.98
N LEU A 876 16.93 16.86 38.80
CA LEU A 876 18.06 16.39 38.01
C LEU A 876 19.41 16.69 38.68
N ALA A 877 19.58 17.82 39.36
CA ALA A 877 20.77 18.08 40.18
C ALA A 877 20.96 17.00 41.24
N LYS A 878 19.89 16.61 41.94
CA LYS A 878 19.92 15.55 42.94
C LYS A 878 20.29 14.20 42.33
N VAL A 879 19.74 13.88 41.16
CA VAL A 879 20.07 12.65 40.43
C VAL A 879 21.53 12.66 39.97
N ILE A 880 22.04 13.78 39.45
CA ILE A 880 23.45 13.93 39.04
C ILE A 880 24.38 13.72 40.25
N THR A 881 24.08 14.34 41.39
CA THR A 881 24.89 14.17 42.61
C THR A 881 24.92 12.72 43.10
N ALA A 882 23.80 11.99 42.96
CA ALA A 882 23.71 10.58 43.33
C ALA A 882 24.45 9.67 42.33
N VAL A 883 24.29 9.90 41.02
CA VAL A 883 24.94 9.11 39.95
C VAL A 883 26.46 9.31 39.96
N CYS A 884 26.91 10.54 40.22
CA CYS A 884 28.34 10.87 40.35
C CYS A 884 28.92 10.57 41.74
N LYS A 885 28.13 9.99 42.66
CA LYS A 885 28.54 9.63 44.03
C LYS A 885 29.17 10.79 44.81
N PHE A 886 28.61 11.99 44.70
CA PHE A 886 29.09 13.15 45.45
C PHE A 886 28.88 12.96 46.95
N SER A 887 29.77 13.55 47.75
CA SER A 887 29.61 13.50 49.21
C SER A 887 28.32 14.20 49.64
N LYS A 888 27.85 13.90 50.85
CA LYS A 888 26.64 14.53 51.39
C LYS A 888 26.76 16.06 51.41
N ASP A 889 27.92 16.57 51.80
CA ASP A 889 28.21 18.01 51.86
C ASP A 889 28.24 18.64 50.46
N GLN A 890 28.82 17.95 49.47
CA GLN A 890 28.84 18.40 48.08
C GLN A 890 27.43 18.42 47.47
N THR A 891 26.64 17.38 47.76
CA THR A 891 25.25 17.27 47.32
C THR A 891 24.42 18.41 47.88
N GLU A 892 24.54 18.69 49.17
CA GLU A 892 23.79 19.76 49.83
C GLU A 892 24.19 21.15 49.30
N LEU A 893 25.49 21.38 49.05
CA LEU A 893 25.98 22.62 48.44
C LEU A 893 25.43 22.83 47.02
N ILE A 894 25.38 21.77 46.21
CA ILE A 894 24.87 21.83 44.83
C ILE A 894 23.36 22.06 44.83
N MET A 895 22.62 21.40 45.72
CA MET A 895 21.18 21.60 45.88
C MET A 895 20.87 23.04 46.31
N GLN A 896 21.64 23.62 47.24
CA GLN A 896 21.49 25.02 47.64
C GLN A 896 21.76 25.98 46.48
N LYS A 897 22.83 25.76 45.71
CA LYS A 897 23.16 26.60 44.54
C LYS A 897 22.10 26.49 43.44
N GLU A 898 21.56 25.31 43.19
CA GLU A 898 20.52 25.13 42.17
C GLU A 898 19.20 25.76 42.61
N GLN A 899 18.86 25.68 43.90
CA GLN A 899 17.68 26.36 44.45
C GLN A 899 17.82 27.88 44.40
N GLN A 900 19.01 28.42 44.68
CA GLN A 900 19.34 29.83 44.48
C GLN A 900 19.25 30.23 43.01
N ARG A 901 19.76 29.40 42.09
CA ARG A 901 19.68 29.63 40.64
C ARG A 901 18.24 29.68 40.14
N GLN A 902 17.39 28.74 40.57
CA GLN A 902 15.95 28.76 40.23
C GLN A 902 15.25 29.99 40.80
N THR A 903 15.59 30.41 42.01
CA THR A 903 15.05 31.63 42.62
C THR A 903 15.46 32.88 41.83
N LEU A 904 16.72 32.96 41.40
CA LEU A 904 17.21 34.05 40.55
C LEU A 904 16.58 34.04 39.16
N LEU A 905 16.45 32.88 38.52
CA LEU A 905 15.78 32.77 37.22
C LEU A 905 14.29 33.13 37.32
N GLY A 906 13.62 32.75 38.41
CA GLY A 906 12.24 33.14 38.67
C GLY A 906 12.07 34.66 38.83
N GLN A 907 13.09 35.36 39.33
CA GLN A 907 13.10 36.82 39.42
C GLN A 907 13.48 37.53 38.10
N LEU A 908 14.28 36.88 37.24
CA LEU A 908 14.73 37.44 35.96
C LEU A 908 13.76 37.19 34.79
N PHE A 909 12.93 36.16 34.88
CA PHE A 909 11.97 35.78 33.83
C PHE A 909 10.51 35.80 34.31
N GLY A 910 10.26 36.33 35.51
CA GLY A 910 8.95 36.44 36.15
C GLY A 910 8.57 37.89 36.43
N SER A 911 8.49 38.68 35.35
CA SER A 911 7.84 40.00 35.27
C SER A 911 7.36 40.23 33.85
#